data_AF-A0A8K0RJR9-F1
#
_entry.id   AF-A0A8K0RJR9-F1
#
_cell.length_a   1.000
_cell.length_b   1.000
_cell.length_c   1.000
_cell.angle_alpha   90.00
_cell.angle_beta   90.00
_cell.angle_gamma   90.00
#
_symmetry.space_group_name_H-M   'P 1'
#
loop_
_entity.id
_entity.type
_entity.pdbx_description
1 polymer ?
#
loop_
_entity_poly.entity_id
_entity_poly.type
_entity_poly.pdbx_seq_one_letter_code
_entity_poly.pdbx_strand_id
1 'polypeptide(L)'
;MRSLFAVIALAACTIVAAAPQNSSIRKGSNPDNDHIWIIEEASSANTTINDVTFTLSGLKDATLSGDWNKIVYAKFLATMGERLVGTGISSNEDAGGPITLTIDGLSPGNHSLLAWHNAWDGGNAKLATVSVTVDDKKLASNVQQSRQVNNVWEAAASFVEFSVSNNAAVKVVFSPTGGDEHIYLNGFELDGPSPKAQIAFPFPENHNMHLEPEKSGSLQASWRAPNGTSDAKYDVYLGTSADKLTSVGKGLAKAAVTFTELDAAKPYYWRVDVVAVNETHVGHTWTFQVAQLAFPGAEGWGRFARGGRGGKVVKVTTLEDSEEPGTLRHALTIATGPRIVVFDVGGVITTRSRISVNDQYITLAGQTAPGKGIVIQGNPLGLTGASDVIFRHIRVRPGTVSGNTIDGMGMQGSNHAIFDRCSMGWTIDEAFSSRSSYNITFQRSIISEPLNVAGHKNYPKGTAHGYSATIGGDVGSFHHNLLAHAEGRSWSMGGGVDNQGNFAGRLDIRNNVVYNFGSRVTDGGAHQVNFVGNYYKPGPASKLPYALRAQYEDGLPGTQTYYCSGNSMPGHFDQDSVQYSSNDGTSVSKDIACWADVSIDPAPAYQKFYNDEFFPSFIDTQKSTEAYKRVLSDSGASQPTLDDHDKRIIQETLAGSYNYTGSVSGKKGLIDNPKDAGGLEDFPEVHRASTWDADDDGIADWWDGSTGGEGYTVIEGYLAFMAEPHSFVEPSGSLKIDLGVLAAGFNKPSFTVTGAKLGSIKVDGSIALYSAREAGVERLQITVVDESESEWVRPYGIAVYAGVKQSM
;
A
#
# COMPACT_ATOMS: atom_id res chain seq x y z
N MET A 1 -30.84 25.39 47.19
CA MET A 1 -30.49 26.03 45.90
C MET A 1 -29.13 25.53 45.47
N ARG A 2 -29.11 24.48 44.66
CA ARG A 2 -27.95 23.99 43.90
C ARG A 2 -28.50 23.70 42.50
N SER A 3 -28.06 24.48 41.52
CA SER A 3 -28.41 24.31 40.13
C SER A 3 -27.58 23.15 39.59
N LEU A 4 -28.28 22.07 39.22
CA LEU A 4 -27.69 20.86 38.66
C LEU A 4 -27.36 21.12 37.19
N PHE A 5 -26.11 20.84 36.82
CA PHE A 5 -25.63 20.69 35.46
C PHE A 5 -26.56 19.76 34.67
N ALA A 6 -27.22 20.29 33.63
CA ALA A 6 -27.95 19.48 32.68
C ALA A 6 -26.98 18.98 31.61
N VAL A 7 -26.61 17.71 31.79
CA VAL A 7 -26.27 16.69 30.79
C VAL A 7 -26.34 17.19 29.34
N ILE A 8 -25.17 17.31 28.72
CA ILE A 8 -25.00 17.25 27.26
C ILE A 8 -25.45 15.84 26.87
N ALA A 9 -26.66 15.71 26.32
CA ALA A 9 -27.13 14.46 25.77
C ALA A 9 -26.25 14.11 24.56
N LEU A 10 -25.63 12.95 24.63
CA LEU A 10 -25.08 12.25 23.48
C LEU A 10 -26.21 12.05 22.45
N ALA A 11 -26.27 12.89 21.42
CA ALA A 11 -26.91 12.54 20.17
C ALA A 11 -25.78 12.04 19.25
N ALA A 12 -25.54 10.73 19.25
CA ALA A 12 -24.79 10.13 18.16
C ALA A 12 -25.66 10.28 16.90
N CYS A 13 -25.33 11.27 16.06
CA CYS A 13 -25.91 11.36 14.74
C CYS A 13 -25.64 10.02 14.03
N THR A 14 -26.70 9.39 13.50
CA THR A 14 -26.63 8.02 13.00
C THR A 14 -26.80 8.04 11.49
N ILE A 15 -25.70 7.86 10.76
CA ILE A 15 -25.71 7.62 9.32
C ILE A 15 -25.93 6.12 9.10
N VAL A 16 -26.94 5.78 8.29
CA VAL A 16 -27.27 4.41 7.93
C VAL A 16 -27.18 4.24 6.41
N ALA A 17 -26.23 3.43 5.96
CA ALA A 17 -26.10 3.05 4.56
C ALA A 17 -26.99 1.83 4.27
N ALA A 18 -27.81 1.88 3.22
CA ALA A 18 -28.64 0.77 2.78
C ALA A 18 -27.90 -0.04 1.70
N ALA A 19 -27.68 -1.33 1.95
CA ALA A 19 -26.91 -2.20 1.06
C ALA A 19 -27.63 -3.53 0.77
N PRO A 20 -27.66 -4.02 -0.48
CA PRO A 20 -28.25 -5.32 -0.78
C PRO A 20 -27.39 -6.48 -0.24
N GLN A 21 -28.01 -7.62 0.05
CA GLN A 21 -27.34 -8.83 0.57
C GLN A 21 -26.15 -9.31 -0.29
N ASN A 22 -26.23 -9.16 -1.61
CA ASN A 22 -25.18 -9.58 -2.55
C ASN A 22 -24.03 -8.55 -2.71
N SER A 23 -24.08 -7.42 -1.98
CA SER A 23 -23.00 -6.45 -2.01
C SER A 23 -21.74 -7.02 -1.34
N SER A 24 -20.62 -6.98 -2.06
CA SER A 24 -19.30 -7.43 -1.57
C SER A 24 -18.66 -6.47 -0.56
N ILE A 25 -19.48 -5.78 0.24
CA ILE A 25 -19.02 -4.83 1.25
C ILE A 25 -18.16 -5.60 2.25
N ARG A 26 -16.84 -5.38 2.16
CA ARG A 26 -15.89 -5.97 3.11
C ARG A 26 -16.26 -5.50 4.51
N LYS A 27 -16.78 -6.42 5.33
CA LYS A 27 -17.21 -6.20 6.73
C LYS A 27 -16.12 -5.67 7.69
N GLY A 28 -14.88 -5.47 7.22
CA GLY A 28 -13.69 -5.29 8.09
C GLY A 28 -13.04 -3.90 8.10
N SER A 29 -13.63 -2.85 7.54
CA SER A 29 -12.96 -1.53 7.47
C SER A 29 -13.92 -0.36 7.55
N ASN A 30 -14.77 -0.29 8.58
CA ASN A 30 -15.54 0.91 8.85
C ASN A 30 -14.94 1.71 10.03
N PRO A 31 -14.09 2.70 9.76
CA PRO A 31 -13.49 3.55 10.79
C PRO A 31 -14.41 4.71 11.24
N ASP A 32 -15.61 4.87 10.63
CA ASP A 32 -16.51 6.01 10.86
C ASP A 32 -17.58 5.80 11.95
N ASN A 33 -17.64 4.65 12.62
CA ASN A 33 -18.72 4.35 13.58
C ASN A 33 -20.14 4.37 12.96
N ASP A 34 -20.24 4.36 11.62
CA ASP A 34 -21.49 4.37 10.86
C ASP A 34 -22.07 2.96 10.67
N HIS A 35 -23.39 2.87 10.47
CA HIS A 35 -24.08 1.59 10.39
C HIS A 35 -24.38 1.20 8.93
N ILE A 36 -23.88 0.04 8.50
CA ILE A 36 -24.28 -0.56 7.23
C ILE A 36 -25.46 -1.49 7.50
N TRP A 37 -26.63 -1.14 6.97
CA TRP A 37 -27.81 -1.96 7.03
C TRP A 37 -27.90 -2.82 5.77
N ILE A 38 -27.61 -4.12 5.94
CA ILE A 38 -27.79 -5.10 4.88
C ILE A 38 -29.28 -5.46 4.79
N ILE A 39 -29.88 -5.21 3.63
CA ILE A 39 -31.28 -5.47 3.33
C ILE A 39 -31.35 -6.69 2.41
N GLU A 40 -32.02 -7.73 2.88
CA GLU A 40 -32.35 -8.92 2.09
C GLU A 40 -33.55 -8.64 1.18
N GLU A 41 -33.65 -9.38 0.07
CA GLU A 41 -34.79 -9.26 -0.84
C GLU A 41 -36.10 -9.71 -0.16
N ALA A 42 -36.82 -8.75 0.41
CA ALA A 42 -38.02 -8.97 1.19
C ALA A 42 -38.97 -7.77 1.07
N SER A 43 -40.25 -7.96 1.38
CA SER A 43 -41.24 -6.88 1.38
C SER A 43 -41.01 -5.85 2.50
N SER A 44 -40.26 -6.24 3.53
CA SER A 44 -39.81 -5.36 4.60
C SER A 44 -38.50 -5.87 5.21
N ALA A 45 -37.69 -4.95 5.73
CA ALA A 45 -36.54 -5.24 6.56
C ALA A 45 -36.55 -4.33 7.78
N ASN A 46 -35.92 -4.74 8.88
CA ASN A 46 -35.68 -3.87 10.04
C ASN A 46 -34.25 -3.98 10.56
N THR A 47 -33.81 -2.95 11.27
CA THR A 47 -32.58 -2.93 12.06
C THR A 47 -32.78 -2.02 13.28
N THR A 48 -32.04 -2.28 14.36
CA THR A 48 -32.07 -1.45 15.57
C THR A 48 -30.68 -0.90 15.83
N ILE A 49 -30.59 0.42 16.00
CA ILE A 49 -29.36 1.14 16.26
C ILE A 49 -29.62 2.11 17.41
N ASN A 50 -28.79 2.07 18.47
CA ASN A 50 -28.90 2.96 19.62
C ASN A 50 -30.34 3.07 20.18
N ASP A 51 -31.00 1.91 20.36
CA ASP A 51 -32.39 1.78 20.84
C ASP A 51 -33.48 2.37 19.90
N VAL A 52 -33.12 2.84 18.70
CA VAL A 52 -34.05 3.26 17.65
C VAL A 52 -34.18 2.16 16.61
N THR A 53 -35.41 1.74 16.32
CA THR A 53 -35.70 0.71 15.32
C THR A 53 -36.16 1.35 14.01
N PHE A 54 -35.47 1.00 12.94
CA PHE A 54 -35.78 1.42 11.58
C PHE A 54 -36.40 0.25 10.82
N THR A 55 -37.55 0.46 10.18
CA THR A 55 -38.20 -0.54 9.33
C THR A 55 -38.42 0.05 7.94
N LEU A 56 -37.86 -0.59 6.91
CA LEU A 56 -38.06 -0.25 5.52
C LEU A 56 -39.13 -1.18 4.94
N SER A 57 -40.06 -0.66 4.15
CA SER A 57 -41.07 -1.48 3.46
C SER A 57 -41.45 -0.89 2.11
N GLY A 58 -41.67 -1.78 1.13
CA GLY A 58 -42.22 -1.43 -0.19
C GLY A 58 -43.75 -1.28 -0.18
N LEU A 59 -44.32 -0.90 -1.31
CA LEU A 59 -45.77 -0.81 -1.50
C LEU A 59 -46.40 -2.21 -1.67
N LYS A 60 -47.45 -2.54 -0.89
CA LYS A 60 -48.35 -3.71 -1.10
C LYS A 60 -47.62 -4.99 -1.56
N ASP A 61 -46.85 -5.60 -0.67
CA ASP A 61 -46.11 -6.85 -0.92
C ASP A 61 -44.96 -6.76 -1.96
N ALA A 62 -44.67 -5.57 -2.51
CA ALA A 62 -43.49 -5.36 -3.34
C ALA A 62 -42.21 -5.63 -2.53
N THR A 63 -41.30 -6.39 -3.13
CA THR A 63 -39.99 -6.66 -2.57
C THR A 63 -39.09 -5.44 -2.69
N LEU A 64 -38.28 -5.22 -1.67
CA LEU A 64 -37.13 -4.33 -1.71
C LEU A 64 -36.00 -5.07 -2.42
N SER A 65 -35.43 -4.45 -3.45
CA SER A 65 -34.25 -4.95 -4.15
C SER A 65 -33.25 -3.82 -4.32
N GLY A 66 -31.99 -4.14 -4.60
CA GLY A 66 -30.95 -3.13 -4.75
C GLY A 66 -29.75 -3.67 -5.48
N ASP A 67 -28.93 -2.75 -5.97
CA ASP A 67 -27.68 -3.05 -6.64
C ASP A 67 -26.65 -1.95 -6.32
N TRP A 68 -25.48 -2.01 -6.94
CA TRP A 68 -24.36 -1.14 -6.67
C TRP A 68 -23.72 -0.60 -7.95
N ASN A 69 -23.16 0.61 -7.83
CA ASN A 69 -22.31 1.18 -8.85
C ASN A 69 -20.94 0.49 -8.80
N LYS A 70 -20.67 -0.37 -9.80
CA LYS A 70 -19.41 -1.10 -9.93
C LYS A 70 -18.17 -0.20 -9.97
N ILE A 71 -18.28 1.03 -10.47
CA ILE A 71 -17.15 1.98 -10.54
C ILE A 71 -16.76 2.42 -9.13
N VAL A 72 -17.73 2.79 -8.29
CA VAL A 72 -17.48 3.17 -6.89
C VAL A 72 -16.90 2.00 -6.11
N TYR A 73 -17.42 0.79 -6.32
CA TYR A 73 -16.96 -0.41 -5.61
C TYR A 73 -15.62 -0.95 -6.09
N ALA A 74 -15.23 -0.65 -7.33
CA ALA A 74 -13.90 -0.94 -7.83
C ALA A 74 -12.83 0.01 -7.27
N LYS A 75 -13.22 1.16 -6.68
CA LYS A 75 -12.27 2.06 -6.03
C LYS A 75 -11.68 1.41 -4.79
N PHE A 76 -10.36 1.42 -4.74
CA PHE A 76 -9.61 0.83 -3.65
C PHE A 76 -9.80 1.58 -2.31
N LEU A 77 -9.93 2.92 -2.33
CA LEU A 77 -10.26 3.76 -1.17
C LEU A 77 -11.53 4.59 -1.46
N ALA A 78 -12.66 3.93 -1.67
CA ALA A 78 -13.94 4.64 -1.61
C ALA A 78 -14.19 5.08 -0.15
N THR A 79 -14.29 6.39 0.09
CA THR A 79 -14.74 6.89 1.40
C THR A 79 -16.17 6.41 1.66
N MET A 80 -16.57 6.33 2.92
CA MET A 80 -17.95 5.98 3.31
C MET A 80 -19.00 6.79 2.54
N GLY A 81 -18.75 8.08 2.29
CA GLY A 81 -19.64 8.91 1.48
C GLY A 81 -19.77 8.43 0.02
N GLU A 82 -18.67 8.03 -0.62
CA GLU A 82 -18.76 7.46 -1.97
C GLU A 82 -19.53 6.13 -1.96
N ARG A 83 -19.26 5.26 -0.97
CA ARG A 83 -19.96 3.97 -0.82
C ARG A 83 -21.43 4.14 -0.52
N LEU A 84 -21.78 5.10 0.35
CA LEU A 84 -23.14 5.43 0.74
C LEU A 84 -23.98 5.68 -0.50
N VAL A 85 -23.55 6.57 -1.40
CA VAL A 85 -24.30 6.88 -2.63
C VAL A 85 -24.05 5.87 -3.76
N GLY A 86 -23.09 4.96 -3.58
CA GLY A 86 -22.72 3.93 -4.55
C GLY A 86 -23.60 2.68 -4.48
N THR A 87 -24.33 2.45 -3.39
CA THR A 87 -25.37 1.40 -3.28
C THR A 87 -26.70 1.99 -2.93
N GLY A 88 -27.77 1.26 -3.16
CA GLY A 88 -29.04 1.59 -2.56
C GLY A 88 -30.07 0.51 -2.72
N ILE A 89 -31.28 0.85 -2.29
CA ILE A 89 -32.46 0.00 -2.32
C ILE A 89 -33.56 0.73 -3.04
N SER A 90 -34.31 -0.02 -3.84
CA SER A 90 -35.49 0.40 -4.58
C SER A 90 -36.62 -0.61 -4.36
N SER A 91 -37.84 -0.24 -4.71
CA SER A 91 -38.93 -1.20 -4.89
C SER A 91 -38.75 -1.94 -6.21
N ASN A 92 -39.03 -3.25 -6.23
CA ASN A 92 -38.87 -4.19 -7.36
C ASN A 92 -38.96 -3.59 -8.79
N GLU A 93 -38.05 -4.07 -9.68
CA GLU A 93 -37.74 -3.58 -11.03
C GLU A 93 -38.94 -3.50 -12.00
N ASP A 94 -40.00 -4.29 -11.79
CA ASP A 94 -41.12 -4.38 -12.73
C ASP A 94 -42.24 -3.35 -12.51
N ALA A 95 -42.32 -2.70 -11.35
CA ALA A 95 -43.46 -1.85 -10.99
C ALA A 95 -43.13 -0.50 -10.37
N GLY A 96 -41.91 -0.30 -9.84
CA GLY A 96 -41.57 0.91 -9.08
C GLY A 96 -42.50 1.13 -7.87
N GLY A 97 -42.41 2.30 -7.25
CA GLY A 97 -43.31 2.68 -6.16
C GLY A 97 -42.65 3.33 -4.94
N PRO A 98 -43.48 3.74 -3.97
CA PRO A 98 -43.00 4.40 -2.77
C PRO A 98 -42.28 3.44 -1.82
N ILE A 99 -41.28 3.97 -1.13
CA ILE A 99 -40.59 3.31 -0.02
C ILE A 99 -41.00 4.00 1.27
N THR A 100 -41.35 3.20 2.29
CA THR A 100 -41.66 3.69 3.63
C THR A 100 -40.55 3.34 4.59
N LEU A 101 -40.04 4.34 5.31
CA LEU A 101 -39.19 4.20 6.49
C LEU A 101 -40.03 4.49 7.74
N THR A 102 -40.21 3.48 8.59
CA THR A 102 -40.84 3.62 9.91
C THR A 102 -39.74 3.69 10.97
N ILE A 103 -39.78 4.70 11.83
CA ILE A 103 -38.79 4.95 12.88
C ILE A 103 -39.50 4.84 14.23
N ASP A 104 -39.11 3.86 15.04
CA ASP A 104 -39.65 3.62 16.38
C ASP A 104 -38.57 3.82 17.45
N GLY A 105 -38.96 4.35 18.61
CA GLY A 105 -38.04 4.65 19.72
C GLY A 105 -37.49 6.09 19.76
N LEU A 106 -37.96 7.00 18.89
CA LEU A 106 -37.59 8.42 18.99
C LEU A 106 -38.14 9.06 20.25
N SER A 107 -37.29 9.81 20.95
CA SER A 107 -37.69 10.62 22.10
C SER A 107 -38.64 11.76 21.67
N PRO A 108 -39.48 12.31 22.56
CA PRO A 108 -40.30 13.46 22.22
C PRO A 108 -39.42 14.68 21.97
N GLY A 109 -39.60 15.35 20.84
CA GLY A 109 -38.72 16.45 20.43
C GLY A 109 -38.82 16.80 18.97
N ASN A 110 -37.97 17.73 18.53
CA ASN A 110 -37.78 18.04 17.12
C ASN A 110 -36.68 17.14 16.57
N HIS A 111 -36.92 16.62 15.38
CA HIS A 111 -36.02 15.74 14.66
C HIS A 111 -35.88 16.17 13.21
N SER A 112 -34.77 15.77 12.58
CA SER A 112 -34.54 15.92 11.15
C SER A 112 -34.22 14.58 10.49
N LEU A 113 -34.53 14.46 9.21
CA LEU A 113 -34.11 13.33 8.39
C LEU A 113 -33.53 13.82 7.06
N LEU A 114 -32.28 13.46 6.82
CA LEU A 114 -31.60 13.55 5.53
C LEU A 114 -31.64 12.17 4.86
N ALA A 115 -31.99 12.10 3.58
CA ALA A 115 -31.95 10.86 2.80
C ALA A 115 -31.38 11.12 1.39
N TRP A 116 -30.49 10.24 0.93
CA TRP A 116 -29.84 10.32 -0.38
C TRP A 116 -30.58 9.53 -1.45
N HIS A 117 -30.67 10.11 -2.65
CA HIS A 117 -31.42 9.60 -3.80
C HIS A 117 -30.59 9.57 -5.09
N ASN A 118 -29.85 8.49 -5.31
CA ASN A 118 -28.85 8.33 -6.37
C ASN A 118 -28.99 6.95 -7.03
N ALA A 119 -29.40 6.93 -8.29
CA ALA A 119 -29.49 5.71 -9.07
C ALA A 119 -28.10 5.11 -9.33
N TRP A 120 -27.94 3.82 -9.04
CA TRP A 120 -26.69 3.08 -9.25
C TRP A 120 -26.49 2.64 -10.70
N ASP A 121 -27.58 2.49 -11.46
CA ASP A 121 -27.53 2.04 -12.85
C ASP A 121 -27.14 3.15 -13.82
N GLY A 122 -26.41 2.78 -14.89
CA GLY A 122 -25.95 3.69 -15.94
C GLY A 122 -26.98 3.92 -17.05
N GLY A 123 -28.26 3.65 -16.80
CA GLY A 123 -29.32 3.78 -17.79
C GLY A 123 -29.61 5.23 -18.19
N ASN A 124 -30.31 5.40 -19.31
CA ASN A 124 -30.71 6.70 -19.83
C ASN A 124 -32.18 7.07 -19.51
N ALA A 125 -32.85 6.26 -18.69
CA ALA A 125 -34.23 6.52 -18.30
C ALA A 125 -34.29 7.82 -17.48
N LYS A 126 -35.35 8.61 -17.74
CA LYS A 126 -35.63 9.82 -16.97
C LYS A 126 -36.04 9.39 -15.56
N LEU A 127 -35.23 9.73 -14.57
CA LEU A 127 -35.51 9.42 -13.17
C LEU A 127 -36.78 10.12 -12.68
N ALA A 128 -37.53 9.44 -11.81
CA ALA A 128 -38.62 10.04 -11.05
C ALA A 128 -38.10 11.15 -10.14
N THR A 129 -38.99 12.08 -9.78
CA THR A 129 -38.72 13.03 -8.69
C THR A 129 -39.29 12.51 -7.38
N VAL A 130 -38.71 12.89 -6.24
CA VAL A 130 -39.15 12.42 -4.92
C VAL A 130 -40.01 13.47 -4.21
N SER A 131 -41.16 13.04 -3.70
CA SER A 131 -41.93 13.74 -2.67
C SER A 131 -41.80 13.00 -1.35
N VAL A 132 -41.61 13.73 -0.24
CA VAL A 132 -41.47 13.14 1.10
C VAL A 132 -42.62 13.59 1.99
N THR A 133 -43.28 12.61 2.61
CA THR A 133 -44.30 12.84 3.64
C THR A 133 -43.86 12.23 4.97
N VAL A 134 -44.13 12.91 6.07
CA VAL A 134 -43.93 12.40 7.44
C VAL A 134 -45.29 12.42 8.13
N ASP A 135 -45.76 11.27 8.60
CA ASP A 135 -47.10 11.07 9.18
C ASP A 135 -48.20 11.73 8.32
N ASP A 136 -48.20 11.39 7.04
CA ASP A 136 -49.09 11.88 5.98
C ASP A 136 -48.98 13.39 5.65
N LYS A 137 -48.13 14.15 6.35
CA LYS A 137 -47.84 15.55 6.04
C LYS A 137 -46.72 15.64 5.02
N LYS A 138 -46.99 16.26 3.86
CA LYS A 138 -45.98 16.51 2.82
C LYS A 138 -44.99 17.60 3.25
N LEU A 139 -43.71 17.25 3.35
CA LEU A 139 -42.64 18.13 3.81
C LEU A 139 -41.59 18.46 2.74
N ALA A 140 -41.43 17.61 1.71
CA ALA A 140 -40.60 17.89 0.55
C ALA A 140 -41.27 17.48 -0.77
N SER A 141 -40.91 18.15 -1.87
CA SER A 141 -41.43 17.87 -3.20
C SER A 141 -40.40 18.15 -4.28
N ASN A 142 -40.55 17.48 -5.43
CA ASN A 142 -39.76 17.70 -6.64
C ASN A 142 -38.24 17.53 -6.47
N VAL A 143 -37.79 16.70 -5.51
CA VAL A 143 -36.38 16.38 -5.33
C VAL A 143 -35.92 15.58 -6.56
N GLN A 144 -35.00 16.12 -7.34
CA GLN A 144 -34.48 15.45 -8.55
C GLN A 144 -33.48 14.38 -8.13
N GLN A 145 -33.77 13.11 -8.37
CA GLN A 145 -32.81 12.04 -8.09
C GLN A 145 -31.58 12.20 -8.99
N SER A 146 -30.40 11.91 -8.44
CA SER A 146 -29.14 11.90 -9.21
C SER A 146 -28.88 10.51 -9.79
N ARG A 147 -27.92 10.40 -10.70
CA ARG A 147 -27.51 9.13 -11.31
C ARG A 147 -26.00 9.01 -11.27
N GLN A 148 -25.51 7.91 -10.71
CA GLN A 148 -24.08 7.56 -10.64
C GLN A 148 -23.16 8.68 -10.13
N VAL A 149 -23.69 9.60 -9.32
CA VAL A 149 -22.85 10.57 -8.62
C VAL A 149 -22.05 9.79 -7.58
N ASN A 150 -20.75 10.06 -7.50
CA ASN A 150 -19.80 9.26 -6.74
C ASN A 150 -19.45 9.88 -5.37
N ASN A 151 -20.19 10.90 -4.93
CA ASN A 151 -19.96 11.60 -3.67
C ASN A 151 -21.29 12.08 -3.05
N VAL A 152 -21.35 12.17 -1.71
CA VAL A 152 -22.53 12.62 -0.95
C VAL A 152 -22.89 14.08 -1.16
N TRP A 153 -21.94 14.90 -1.59
CA TRP A 153 -22.09 16.35 -1.67
C TRP A 153 -22.88 16.81 -2.90
N GLU A 154 -22.84 16.01 -3.96
CA GLU A 154 -23.49 16.27 -5.25
C GLU A 154 -24.59 15.26 -5.55
N ALA A 155 -24.64 14.14 -4.81
CA ALA A 155 -25.77 13.24 -4.86
C ALA A 155 -27.04 13.98 -4.41
N ALA A 156 -28.15 13.68 -5.06
CA ALA A 156 -29.40 14.29 -4.68
C ALA A 156 -29.81 13.82 -3.28
N ALA A 157 -30.41 14.72 -2.51
CA ALA A 157 -30.87 14.41 -1.17
C ALA A 157 -32.16 15.17 -0.82
N SER A 158 -32.99 14.53 0.00
CA SER A 158 -34.15 15.16 0.64
C SER A 158 -33.84 15.44 2.11
N PHE A 159 -34.23 16.61 2.61
CA PHE A 159 -34.12 16.97 4.02
C PHE A 159 -35.49 17.40 4.53
N VAL A 160 -35.94 16.82 5.63
CA VAL A 160 -37.22 17.13 6.28
C VAL A 160 -37.05 17.29 7.79
N GLU A 161 -37.82 18.18 8.39
CA GLU A 161 -37.87 18.40 9.83
C GLU A 161 -39.27 18.09 10.36
N PHE A 162 -39.35 17.39 11.48
CA PHE A 162 -40.61 16.96 12.08
C PHE A 162 -40.52 16.92 13.61
N SER A 163 -41.65 16.77 14.28
CA SER A 163 -41.70 16.70 15.74
C SER A 163 -42.41 15.41 16.18
N VAL A 164 -41.87 14.76 17.21
CA VAL A 164 -42.44 13.53 17.78
C VAL A 164 -43.13 13.87 19.10
N SER A 165 -44.39 13.46 19.23
CA SER A 165 -45.15 13.54 20.48
C SER A 165 -45.45 12.12 21.00
N ASN A 166 -45.03 11.81 22.23
CA ASN A 166 -45.32 10.57 22.96
C ASN A 166 -44.70 9.27 22.40
N ASN A 167 -43.44 9.28 21.97
CA ASN A 167 -42.69 8.11 21.48
C ASN A 167 -43.45 7.28 20.43
N ALA A 168 -44.34 7.90 19.66
CA ALA A 168 -45.04 7.22 18.59
C ALA A 168 -44.07 6.92 17.44
N ALA A 169 -44.24 5.78 16.79
CA ALA A 169 -43.50 5.47 15.57
C ALA A 169 -43.80 6.50 14.49
N VAL A 170 -42.76 7.04 13.86
CA VAL A 170 -42.84 8.04 12.79
C VAL A 170 -42.79 7.34 11.46
N LYS A 171 -43.71 7.67 10.56
CA LYS A 171 -43.76 7.11 9.20
C LYS A 171 -43.30 8.12 8.16
N VAL A 172 -42.14 7.87 7.57
CA VAL A 172 -41.60 8.66 6.45
C VAL A 172 -41.82 7.91 5.14
N VAL A 173 -42.51 8.52 4.19
CA VAL A 173 -42.79 7.91 2.88
C VAL A 173 -42.12 8.71 1.77
N PHE A 174 -41.25 8.05 1.01
CA PHE A 174 -40.63 8.56 -0.21
C PHE A 174 -41.49 8.12 -1.39
N SER A 175 -42.10 9.07 -2.09
CA SER A 175 -43.02 8.78 -3.21
C SER A 175 -42.45 9.27 -4.54
N PRO A 176 -42.33 8.41 -5.56
CA PRO A 176 -41.86 8.81 -6.87
C PRO A 176 -42.95 9.61 -7.59
N THR A 177 -42.55 10.56 -8.41
CA THR A 177 -43.46 11.40 -9.22
C THR A 177 -42.90 11.54 -10.63
N GLY A 178 -43.60 10.93 -11.60
CA GLY A 178 -43.19 10.85 -13.01
C GLY A 178 -41.94 9.99 -13.22
N GLY A 179 -41.36 10.06 -14.42
CA GLY A 179 -40.09 9.38 -14.73
C GLY A 179 -40.22 7.86 -14.79
N ASP A 180 -39.24 7.16 -14.23
CA ASP A 180 -39.17 5.70 -14.11
C ASP A 180 -40.00 5.14 -12.97
N GLU A 181 -40.67 5.98 -12.17
CA GLU A 181 -41.52 5.59 -11.05
C GLU A 181 -40.77 4.87 -9.90
N HIS A 182 -39.43 4.95 -9.86
CA HIS A 182 -38.62 4.31 -8.81
C HIS A 182 -38.09 5.33 -7.78
N ILE A 183 -37.89 4.85 -6.54
CA ILE A 183 -37.13 5.55 -5.50
C ILE A 183 -35.81 4.81 -5.30
N TYR A 184 -34.70 5.52 -5.47
CA TYR A 184 -33.36 4.98 -5.22
C TYR A 184 -32.89 5.45 -3.86
N LEU A 185 -33.21 4.74 -2.78
CA LEU A 185 -32.80 5.12 -1.44
C LEU A 185 -31.42 4.52 -1.11
N ASN A 186 -30.39 5.37 -1.05
CA ASN A 186 -29.02 4.92 -0.77
C ASN A 186 -28.71 4.81 0.72
N GLY A 187 -29.32 5.69 1.51
CA GLY A 187 -29.16 5.74 2.96
C GLY A 187 -29.78 7.01 3.53
N PHE A 188 -29.68 7.16 4.84
CA PHE A 188 -30.27 8.29 5.56
C PHE A 188 -29.49 8.62 6.84
N GLU A 189 -29.70 9.83 7.33
CA GLU A 189 -29.11 10.38 8.54
C GLU A 189 -30.20 11.05 9.38
N LEU A 190 -30.30 10.66 10.65
CA LEU A 190 -31.25 11.20 11.62
C LEU A 190 -30.59 12.27 12.49
N ASP A 191 -31.29 13.39 12.67
CA ASP A 191 -30.88 14.56 13.46
C ASP A 191 -29.57 15.20 12.98
N GLY A 192 -29.23 14.94 11.71
CA GLY A 192 -28.13 15.54 10.98
C GLY A 192 -28.44 16.97 10.49
N PRO A 193 -27.41 17.75 10.15
CA PRO A 193 -27.59 19.10 9.63
C PRO A 193 -28.13 19.11 8.18
N SER A 194 -28.74 20.23 7.79
CA SER A 194 -29.22 20.41 6.40
C SER A 194 -28.05 20.50 5.41
N PRO A 195 -28.03 19.71 4.31
CA PRO A 195 -26.96 19.78 3.31
C PRO A 195 -26.76 21.16 2.68
N LYS A 196 -27.82 21.98 2.62
CA LYS A 196 -27.76 23.34 2.06
C LYS A 196 -26.98 24.32 2.94
N ALA A 197 -26.80 23.97 4.21
CA ALA A 197 -26.12 24.77 5.21
C ALA A 197 -24.78 24.15 5.66
N GLN A 198 -24.30 23.14 4.92
CA GLN A 198 -23.07 22.41 5.21
C GLN A 198 -22.02 22.66 4.14
N ILE A 199 -20.76 22.52 4.54
CA ILE A 199 -19.64 22.56 3.61
C ILE A 199 -19.60 21.29 2.75
N ALA A 200 -18.94 21.35 1.60
CA ALA A 200 -18.75 20.21 0.71
C ALA A 200 -17.27 20.02 0.38
N PHE A 201 -16.87 18.82 -0.01
CA PHE A 201 -15.47 18.50 -0.37
C PHE A 201 -14.45 18.98 0.68
N PRO A 202 -14.56 18.54 1.94
CA PRO A 202 -13.59 18.89 2.97
C PRO A 202 -12.23 18.28 2.63
N PHE A 203 -11.19 19.10 2.67
CA PHE A 203 -9.80 18.68 2.66
C PHE A 203 -9.14 19.20 3.95
N PRO A 204 -8.38 18.39 4.72
CA PRO A 204 -8.12 16.95 4.58
C PRO A 204 -9.34 16.05 4.41
N GLU A 205 -9.31 15.08 3.49
CA GLU A 205 -10.42 14.13 3.38
C GLU A 205 -10.52 13.25 4.64
N ASN A 206 -11.74 12.83 4.95
CA ASN A 206 -12.00 11.94 6.07
C ASN A 206 -11.23 10.61 5.92
N HIS A 207 -10.56 10.16 6.98
CA HIS A 207 -9.68 8.99 7.06
C HIS A 207 -8.46 9.01 6.15
N ASN A 208 -8.10 10.15 5.58
CA ASN A 208 -6.84 10.22 4.85
C ASN A 208 -5.67 10.17 5.86
N MET A 209 -4.83 9.14 5.75
CA MET A 209 -3.68 8.90 6.63
C MET A 209 -2.32 9.07 5.93
N HIS A 210 -2.34 9.57 4.69
CA HIS A 210 -1.17 9.65 3.81
C HIS A 210 -0.91 11.10 3.38
N LEU A 211 -1.40 12.08 4.15
CA LEU A 211 -1.26 13.50 3.81
C LEU A 211 0.14 14.00 4.11
N GLU A 212 0.87 14.34 3.07
CA GLU A 212 2.18 14.99 3.19
C GLU A 212 1.98 16.48 3.52
N PRO A 213 2.45 16.96 4.69
CA PRO A 213 2.41 18.39 5.01
C PRO A 213 3.41 19.15 4.13
N GLU A 214 3.06 20.37 3.70
CA GLU A 214 3.90 21.15 2.78
C GLU A 214 5.26 21.55 3.40
N LYS A 215 5.26 21.99 4.68
CA LYS A 215 6.45 22.38 5.49
C LYS A 215 6.14 22.30 7.00
N SER A 216 7.10 21.89 7.84
CA SER A 216 7.04 22.01 9.32
C SER A 216 5.72 21.58 9.99
N GLY A 217 5.09 20.49 9.52
CA GLY A 217 3.82 20.00 10.07
C GLY A 217 2.63 20.93 9.81
N SER A 218 2.67 21.75 8.76
CA SER A 218 1.53 22.56 8.32
C SER A 218 0.76 21.92 7.17
N LEU A 219 -0.57 22.01 7.22
CA LEU A 219 -1.47 21.49 6.21
C LEU A 219 -2.57 22.51 5.92
N GLN A 220 -2.76 22.86 4.65
CA GLN A 220 -3.84 23.75 4.25
C GLN A 220 -5.15 22.98 4.21
N ALA A 221 -6.06 23.25 5.13
CA ALA A 221 -7.42 22.76 5.07
C ALA A 221 -8.28 23.67 4.19
N SER A 222 -9.18 23.08 3.40
CA SER A 222 -10.08 23.81 2.51
C SER A 222 -11.40 23.06 2.32
N TRP A 223 -12.42 23.79 1.85
CA TRP A 223 -13.73 23.24 1.57
C TRP A 223 -14.47 24.08 0.55
N ARG A 224 -15.53 23.52 -0.03
CA ARG A 224 -16.50 24.23 -0.85
C ARG A 224 -17.58 24.84 0.04
N ALA A 225 -17.92 26.10 -0.21
CA ALA A 225 -18.96 26.83 0.51
C ALA A 225 -20.34 26.15 0.37
N PRO A 226 -21.23 26.30 1.36
CA PRO A 226 -22.61 25.83 1.28
C PRO A 226 -23.38 26.53 0.15
N ASN A 227 -24.20 25.77 -0.58
CA ASN A 227 -24.99 26.30 -1.69
C ASN A 227 -26.26 27.07 -1.25
N GLY A 228 -26.63 27.03 0.03
CA GLY A 228 -27.85 27.65 0.56
C GLY A 228 -27.65 28.79 1.56
N THR A 229 -26.41 29.19 1.86
CA THR A 229 -26.10 30.25 2.84
C THR A 229 -25.34 31.39 2.18
N SER A 230 -26.00 32.53 1.97
CA SER A 230 -25.35 33.76 1.48
C SER A 230 -24.41 34.34 2.55
N ASP A 231 -23.24 34.82 2.15
CA ASP A 231 -22.23 35.44 3.03
C ASP A 231 -21.77 34.55 4.20
N ALA A 232 -21.78 33.23 4.01
CA ALA A 232 -21.35 32.25 5.01
C ALA A 232 -19.98 32.60 5.62
N LYS A 233 -19.90 32.54 6.95
CA LYS A 233 -18.65 32.56 7.71
C LYS A 233 -18.37 31.18 8.29
N TYR A 234 -17.12 30.94 8.65
CA TYR A 234 -16.70 29.63 9.15
C TYR A 234 -16.01 29.73 10.50
N ASP A 235 -16.47 28.93 11.45
CA ASP A 235 -15.76 28.62 12.68
C ASP A 235 -15.15 27.23 12.52
N VAL A 236 -13.81 27.14 12.56
CA VAL A 236 -13.08 25.90 12.31
C VAL A 236 -12.44 25.42 13.60
N TYR A 237 -12.52 24.10 13.80
CA TYR A 237 -12.02 23.45 14.99
C TYR A 237 -11.11 22.28 14.62
N LEU A 238 -10.09 22.04 15.45
CA LEU A 238 -9.13 20.95 15.34
C LEU A 238 -8.83 20.40 16.74
N GLY A 239 -8.64 19.09 16.86
CA GLY A 239 -8.20 18.43 18.08
C GLY A 239 -7.66 17.03 17.78
N THR A 240 -7.13 16.36 18.80
CA THR A 240 -6.67 14.96 18.68
C THR A 240 -7.71 13.95 19.18
N SER A 241 -8.94 14.42 19.41
CA SER A 241 -10.10 13.59 19.78
C SER A 241 -11.38 14.26 19.29
N ALA A 242 -12.33 13.46 18.79
CA ALA A 242 -13.58 13.95 18.21
C ALA A 242 -14.44 14.76 19.21
N ASP A 243 -14.34 14.48 20.51
CA ASP A 243 -15.07 15.15 21.60
C ASP A 243 -14.34 16.39 22.15
N LYS A 244 -13.08 16.62 21.77
CA LYS A 244 -12.22 17.68 22.32
C LYS A 244 -11.59 18.50 21.20
N LEU A 245 -12.43 19.25 20.50
CA LEU A 245 -11.99 20.15 19.45
C LEU A 245 -11.74 21.56 20.01
N THR A 246 -10.68 22.21 19.52
CA THR A 246 -10.31 23.59 19.85
C THR A 246 -10.43 24.46 18.62
N SER A 247 -10.87 25.71 18.79
CA SER A 247 -11.05 26.62 17.66
C SER A 247 -9.69 27.03 17.08
N VAL A 248 -9.51 26.85 15.78
CA VAL A 248 -8.32 27.28 15.02
C VAL A 248 -8.60 28.50 14.14
N GLY A 249 -9.86 28.86 13.95
CA GLY A 249 -10.29 30.11 13.33
C GLY A 249 -11.78 30.37 13.57
N LYS A 250 -12.17 31.63 13.70
CA LYS A 250 -13.58 32.05 13.87
C LYS A 250 -13.96 33.14 12.91
N GLY A 251 -15.21 33.12 12.43
CA GLY A 251 -15.75 34.12 11.52
C GLY A 251 -14.99 34.21 10.20
N LEU A 252 -14.34 33.13 9.76
CA LEU A 252 -13.50 33.15 8.56
C LEU A 252 -14.37 33.43 7.34
N ALA A 253 -13.94 34.37 6.51
CA ALA A 253 -14.62 34.70 5.25
C ALA A 253 -14.20 33.79 4.09
N LYS A 254 -13.05 33.11 4.22
CA LYS A 254 -12.54 32.18 3.21
C LYS A 254 -12.83 30.75 3.65
N ALA A 255 -13.13 29.90 2.69
CA ALA A 255 -13.37 28.47 2.89
C ALA A 255 -12.05 27.67 3.00
N ALA A 256 -11.12 28.17 3.83
CA ALA A 256 -9.82 27.56 4.06
C ALA A 256 -9.18 28.06 5.38
N VAL A 257 -8.34 27.23 5.99
CA VAL A 257 -7.48 27.56 7.13
C VAL A 257 -6.21 26.71 7.09
N THR A 258 -5.13 27.15 7.72
CA THR A 258 -3.92 26.34 7.86
C THR A 258 -3.88 25.69 9.23
N PHE A 259 -3.78 24.36 9.27
CA PHE A 259 -3.42 23.63 10.47
C PHE A 259 -1.91 23.65 10.63
N THR A 260 -1.42 23.81 11.86
CA THR A 260 0.01 23.89 12.20
C THR A 260 0.34 22.93 13.34
N GLU A 261 1.62 22.63 13.52
CA GLU A 261 2.10 21.75 14.61
C GLU A 261 1.47 20.34 14.56
N LEU A 262 1.25 19.84 13.33
CA LEU A 262 0.75 18.49 13.12
C LEU A 262 1.86 17.46 13.38
N ASP A 263 1.49 16.44 14.14
CA ASP A 263 2.35 15.35 14.59
C ASP A 263 1.88 14.05 13.94
N ALA A 264 2.75 13.43 13.14
CA ALA A 264 2.42 12.21 12.39
C ALA A 264 2.13 11.01 13.29
N ALA A 265 2.46 11.07 14.59
CA ALA A 265 2.12 10.05 15.55
C ALA A 265 0.65 10.09 16.01
N LYS A 266 -0.12 11.11 15.62
CA LYS A 266 -1.48 11.34 16.13
C LYS A 266 -2.51 11.48 15.02
N PRO A 267 -3.71 10.89 15.18
CA PRO A 267 -4.85 11.29 14.38
C PRO A 267 -5.34 12.67 14.81
N TYR A 268 -5.89 13.42 13.86
CA TYR A 268 -6.49 14.72 14.05
C TYR A 268 -7.95 14.68 13.62
N TYR A 269 -8.80 15.28 14.43
CA TYR A 269 -10.21 15.46 14.19
C TYR A 269 -10.48 16.94 13.95
N TRP A 270 -11.24 17.27 12.92
CA TRP A 270 -11.54 18.65 12.57
C TRP A 270 -13.00 18.82 12.15
N ARG A 271 -13.52 20.03 12.32
CA ARG A 271 -14.91 20.38 12.04
C ARG A 271 -14.99 21.82 11.55
N VAL A 272 -15.95 22.08 10.67
CA VAL A 272 -16.26 23.42 10.17
C VAL A 272 -17.72 23.72 10.44
N ASP A 273 -17.97 24.69 11.31
CA ASP A 273 -19.31 25.19 11.57
C ASP A 273 -19.59 26.36 10.61
N VAL A 274 -20.75 26.33 9.95
CA VAL A 274 -21.21 27.39 9.05
C VAL A 274 -22.00 28.40 9.86
N VAL A 275 -21.50 29.63 9.94
CA VAL A 275 -22.10 30.74 10.66
C VAL A 275 -22.90 31.60 9.67
N ALA A 276 -24.22 31.57 9.81
CA ALA A 276 -25.16 32.44 9.12
C ALA A 276 -25.58 33.63 10.02
N VAL A 277 -26.40 34.55 9.49
CA VAL A 277 -26.74 35.81 10.18
C VAL A 277 -27.39 35.60 11.55
N ASN A 278 -28.23 34.57 11.71
CA ASN A 278 -29.02 34.34 12.93
C ASN A 278 -28.80 32.95 13.54
N GLU A 279 -27.95 32.12 12.94
CA GLU A 279 -27.80 30.72 13.32
C GLU A 279 -26.39 30.21 12.99
N THR A 280 -25.96 29.18 13.70
CA THR A 280 -24.71 28.46 13.42
C THR A 280 -25.06 27.01 13.19
N HIS A 281 -24.72 26.51 12.02
CA HIS A 281 -24.89 25.11 11.66
C HIS A 281 -23.60 24.36 12.00
N VAL A 282 -23.68 23.49 13.00
CA VAL A 282 -22.56 22.66 13.41
C VAL A 282 -22.24 21.67 12.28
N GLY A 283 -20.96 21.53 11.95
CA GLY A 283 -20.50 20.63 10.90
C GLY A 283 -20.33 19.18 11.35
N HIS A 284 -20.06 18.28 10.40
CA HIS A 284 -19.55 16.95 10.71
C HIS A 284 -18.09 17.01 11.18
N THR A 285 -17.70 16.10 12.08
CA THR A 285 -16.31 15.94 12.48
C THR A 285 -15.63 14.95 11.55
N TRP A 286 -14.55 15.35 10.87
CA TRP A 286 -13.73 14.52 10.02
C TRP A 286 -12.42 14.18 10.71
N THR A 287 -11.81 13.04 10.37
CA THR A 287 -10.50 12.64 10.88
C THR A 287 -9.47 12.54 9.76
N PHE A 288 -8.22 12.83 10.06
CA PHE A 288 -7.08 12.61 9.16
C PHE A 288 -5.81 12.36 9.98
N GLN A 289 -4.76 11.91 9.31
CA GLN A 289 -3.42 11.81 9.88
C GLN A 289 -2.39 12.21 8.84
N VAL A 290 -1.37 12.96 9.27
CA VAL A 290 -0.26 13.30 8.37
C VAL A 290 0.65 12.11 8.18
N ALA A 291 1.23 12.00 6.99
CA ALA A 291 2.02 10.85 6.59
C ALA A 291 3.30 10.72 7.44
N GLN A 292 3.64 9.50 7.81
CA GLN A 292 4.92 9.12 8.41
C GLN A 292 5.53 8.02 7.55
N LEU A 293 6.80 8.17 7.17
CA LEU A 293 7.51 7.16 6.39
C LEU A 293 7.36 5.78 7.05
N ALA A 294 7.15 4.75 6.24
CA ALA A 294 6.99 3.36 6.67
C ALA A 294 8.15 2.91 7.58
N PHE A 295 9.35 3.36 7.25
CA PHE A 295 10.59 3.25 8.03
C PHE A 295 11.58 4.30 7.46
N PRO A 296 12.67 4.67 8.16
CA PRO A 296 13.53 5.80 7.77
C PRO A 296 14.11 5.75 6.34
N GLY A 297 14.31 4.56 5.77
CA GLY A 297 14.83 4.36 4.41
C GLY A 297 13.75 4.08 3.34
N ALA A 298 12.46 4.25 3.65
CA ALA A 298 11.38 4.00 2.71
C ALA A 298 11.31 5.10 1.65
N GLU A 299 11.27 4.73 0.37
CA GLU A 299 11.29 5.66 -0.77
C GLU A 299 10.21 5.29 -1.80
N GLY A 300 9.99 6.16 -2.79
CA GLY A 300 9.00 5.95 -3.84
C GLY A 300 7.56 6.12 -3.38
N TRP A 301 6.61 5.61 -4.15
CA TRP A 301 5.18 5.84 -3.95
C TRP A 301 4.55 4.96 -2.86
N GLY A 302 5.19 3.86 -2.48
CA GLY A 302 4.81 3.04 -1.31
C GLY A 302 5.39 3.53 0.02
N ARG A 303 6.18 4.63 0.05
CA ARG A 303 6.98 5.03 1.23
C ARG A 303 6.18 5.37 2.48
N PHE A 304 4.89 5.65 2.36
CA PHE A 304 3.99 5.95 3.48
C PHE A 304 3.05 4.81 3.86
N ALA A 305 3.32 3.59 3.40
CA ALA A 305 2.65 2.41 3.94
C ALA A 305 2.69 2.45 5.48
N ARG A 306 1.52 2.50 6.12
CA ARG A 306 1.45 2.62 7.59
C ARG A 306 1.93 1.33 8.28
N GLY A 307 1.74 0.18 7.63
CA GLY A 307 1.99 -1.12 8.25
C GLY A 307 1.18 -1.30 9.53
N GLY A 308 1.72 -2.07 10.47
CA GLY A 308 1.08 -2.37 11.76
C GLY A 308 1.17 -1.28 12.83
N ARG A 309 1.54 -0.03 12.48
CA ARG A 309 1.80 1.04 13.46
C ARG A 309 0.61 1.28 14.40
N GLY A 310 0.88 1.20 15.71
CA GLY A 310 -0.11 1.34 16.78
C GLY A 310 -1.02 0.12 16.95
N GLY A 311 -0.73 -0.98 16.23
CA GLY A 311 -1.43 -2.24 16.32
C GLY A 311 -0.86 -3.20 17.37
N LYS A 312 -1.36 -4.43 17.37
CA LYS A 312 -0.87 -5.52 18.22
C LYS A 312 0.39 -6.15 17.66
N VAL A 313 1.20 -6.76 18.51
CA VAL A 313 2.27 -7.66 18.09
C VAL A 313 1.71 -9.07 17.93
N VAL A 314 2.12 -9.75 16.86
CA VAL A 314 1.79 -11.17 16.61
C VAL A 314 3.09 -11.92 16.35
N LYS A 315 3.39 -12.88 17.22
CA LYS A 315 4.66 -13.61 17.19
C LYS A 315 4.50 -14.93 16.42
N VAL A 316 5.42 -15.18 15.49
CA VAL A 316 5.59 -16.48 14.84
C VAL A 316 6.59 -17.29 15.67
N THR A 317 6.11 -18.37 16.28
CA THR A 317 6.84 -19.21 17.25
C THR A 317 7.04 -20.65 16.74
N THR A 318 6.47 -21.00 15.58
CA THR A 318 6.63 -22.31 14.95
C THR A 318 6.79 -22.17 13.43
N LEU A 319 7.52 -23.12 12.82
CA LEU A 319 7.69 -23.22 11.37
C LEU A 319 6.57 -24.00 10.67
N GLU A 320 5.61 -24.52 11.44
CA GLU A 320 4.44 -25.21 10.91
C GLU A 320 3.53 -24.28 10.08
N ASP A 321 2.90 -24.86 9.05
CA ASP A 321 1.89 -24.16 8.26
C ASP A 321 0.48 -24.65 8.61
N SER A 322 -0.19 -23.89 9.49
CA SER A 322 -1.58 -24.13 9.92
C SER A 322 -2.31 -22.81 10.16
N GLU A 323 -3.60 -22.86 10.51
CA GLU A 323 -4.37 -21.66 10.87
C GLU A 323 -4.29 -21.33 12.37
N GLU A 324 -3.50 -22.10 13.14
CA GLU A 324 -3.36 -21.96 14.58
C GLU A 324 -2.42 -20.78 14.96
N PRO A 325 -2.68 -20.11 16.11
CA PRO A 325 -1.77 -19.09 16.65
C PRO A 325 -0.32 -19.57 16.74
N GLY A 326 0.62 -18.64 16.49
CA GLY A 326 2.06 -18.93 16.45
C GLY A 326 2.60 -19.30 15.07
N THR A 327 1.75 -19.54 14.08
CA THR A 327 2.17 -19.78 12.68
C THR A 327 2.17 -18.49 11.86
N LEU A 328 2.99 -18.45 10.79
CA LEU A 328 2.99 -17.34 9.84
C LEU A 328 1.63 -17.18 9.13
N ARG A 329 0.98 -18.29 8.75
CA ARG A 329 -0.33 -18.25 8.10
C ARG A 329 -1.37 -17.62 9.02
N HIS A 330 -1.44 -18.02 10.29
CA HIS A 330 -2.33 -17.36 11.24
C HIS A 330 -2.08 -15.86 11.33
N ALA A 331 -0.81 -15.45 11.50
CA ALA A 331 -0.44 -14.05 11.62
C ALA A 331 -0.85 -13.20 10.41
N LEU A 332 -0.83 -13.78 9.21
CA LEU A 332 -1.10 -13.06 7.97
C LEU A 332 -2.55 -13.16 7.47
N THR A 333 -3.25 -14.28 7.70
CA THR A 333 -4.58 -14.54 7.10
C THR A 333 -5.71 -14.72 8.10
N ILE A 334 -5.42 -14.97 9.37
CA ILE A 334 -6.45 -15.25 10.40
C ILE A 334 -6.52 -14.10 11.42
N ALA A 335 -5.38 -13.61 11.90
CA ALA A 335 -5.33 -12.44 12.76
C ALA A 335 -5.89 -11.20 12.04
N THR A 336 -6.74 -10.43 12.71
CA THR A 336 -7.37 -9.23 12.15
C THR A 336 -6.86 -7.94 12.81
N GLY A 337 -7.05 -6.82 12.12
CA GLY A 337 -6.72 -5.47 12.58
C GLY A 337 -5.22 -5.13 12.45
N PRO A 338 -4.83 -3.87 12.76
CA PRO A 338 -3.45 -3.43 12.67
C PRO A 338 -2.51 -4.32 13.48
N ARG A 339 -1.44 -4.80 12.85
CA ARG A 339 -0.52 -5.75 13.50
C ARG A 339 0.91 -5.74 12.96
N ILE A 340 1.85 -5.94 13.87
CA ILE A 340 3.27 -6.13 13.58
C ILE A 340 3.60 -7.60 13.82
N VAL A 341 4.04 -8.30 12.78
CA VAL A 341 4.41 -9.71 12.80
C VAL A 341 5.92 -9.82 12.98
N VAL A 342 6.34 -10.43 14.09
CA VAL A 342 7.73 -10.68 14.46
C VAL A 342 7.99 -12.19 14.59
N PHE A 343 9.25 -12.60 14.58
CA PHE A 343 9.65 -14.01 14.56
C PHE A 343 10.51 -14.39 15.77
N ASP A 344 10.02 -15.35 16.55
CA ASP A 344 10.78 -16.02 17.61
C ASP A 344 11.48 -17.29 17.11
N VAL A 345 11.17 -17.72 15.89
CA VAL A 345 11.77 -18.88 15.25
C VAL A 345 12.35 -18.49 13.88
N GLY A 346 13.48 -19.10 13.52
CA GLY A 346 14.12 -19.01 12.19
C GLY A 346 14.21 -20.40 11.57
N GLY A 347 14.24 -20.48 10.23
CA GLY A 347 14.27 -21.75 9.49
C GLY A 347 13.39 -21.74 8.22
N VAL A 348 13.04 -22.93 7.76
CA VAL A 348 12.20 -23.14 6.56
C VAL A 348 10.74 -23.30 6.94
N ILE A 349 9.86 -22.46 6.41
CA ILE A 349 8.40 -22.66 6.47
C ILE A 349 7.96 -23.27 5.13
N THR A 350 7.58 -24.55 5.15
CA THR A 350 7.05 -25.24 3.97
C THR A 350 5.54 -25.10 3.92
N THR A 351 5.07 -24.24 3.02
CA THR A 351 3.65 -23.91 2.89
C THR A 351 2.88 -24.99 2.14
N ARG A 352 1.69 -25.34 2.65
CA ARG A 352 0.73 -26.31 2.10
C ARG A 352 -0.13 -25.69 1.00
N SER A 353 -0.32 -24.38 1.02
CA SER A 353 -1.06 -23.61 0.03
C SER A 353 -0.58 -22.15 -0.02
N ARG A 354 -0.97 -21.39 -1.04
CA ARG A 354 -0.68 -19.95 -1.16
C ARG A 354 -1.11 -19.21 0.12
N ILE A 355 -0.25 -18.30 0.59
CA ILE A 355 -0.60 -17.32 1.63
C ILE A 355 -0.94 -16.01 0.92
N SER A 356 -2.24 -15.69 0.84
CA SER A 356 -2.76 -14.46 0.24
C SER A 356 -3.25 -13.51 1.32
N VAL A 357 -2.56 -12.38 1.48
CA VAL A 357 -2.93 -11.33 2.43
C VAL A 357 -3.89 -10.35 1.77
N ASN A 358 -5.08 -10.18 2.34
CA ASN A 358 -6.15 -9.31 1.83
C ASN A 358 -6.66 -8.29 2.86
N ASP A 359 -5.97 -8.20 4.00
CA ASP A 359 -6.25 -7.29 5.11
C ASP A 359 -5.29 -6.08 5.10
N GLN A 360 -5.52 -5.09 5.96
CA GLN A 360 -4.80 -3.82 5.96
C GLN A 360 -3.94 -3.63 7.22
N TYR A 361 -2.98 -2.70 7.17
CA TYR A 361 -2.16 -2.26 8.31
C TYR A 361 -1.31 -3.40 8.90
N ILE A 362 -0.46 -4.00 8.07
CA ILE A 362 0.36 -5.15 8.45
C ILE A 362 1.84 -4.85 8.22
N THR A 363 2.67 -5.07 9.25
CA THR A 363 4.12 -5.14 9.09
C THR A 363 4.58 -6.58 9.26
N LEU A 364 5.29 -7.15 8.28
CA LEU A 364 5.98 -8.43 8.40
C LEU A 364 7.49 -8.17 8.49
N ALA A 365 8.05 -8.37 9.68
CA ALA A 365 9.42 -8.00 10.01
C ALA A 365 10.35 -9.21 10.04
N GLY A 366 10.75 -9.70 8.86
CA GLY A 366 11.64 -10.87 8.70
C GLY A 366 13.00 -10.70 9.38
N GLN A 367 13.47 -9.46 9.57
CA GLN A 367 14.74 -9.16 10.25
C GLN A 367 14.75 -9.53 11.75
N THR A 368 13.58 -9.81 12.33
CA THR A 368 13.49 -10.23 13.74
C THR A 368 13.80 -11.72 13.95
N ALA A 369 13.73 -12.53 12.88
CA ALA A 369 13.96 -13.97 12.98
C ALA A 369 15.40 -14.29 13.45
N PRO A 370 15.60 -15.28 14.33
CA PRO A 370 16.92 -15.75 14.74
C PRO A 370 17.61 -16.58 13.64
N GLY A 371 18.87 -16.94 13.88
CA GLY A 371 19.63 -17.83 13.00
C GLY A 371 19.87 -17.21 11.62
N LYS A 372 19.55 -17.96 10.56
CA LYS A 372 19.65 -17.49 9.15
C LYS A 372 18.39 -16.76 8.67
N GLY A 373 17.43 -16.51 9.56
CA GLY A 373 16.14 -15.90 9.22
C GLY A 373 15.13 -16.91 8.67
N ILE A 374 14.14 -16.41 7.91
CA ILE A 374 13.04 -17.21 7.38
C ILE A 374 13.14 -17.37 5.87
N VAL A 375 12.91 -18.60 5.40
CA VAL A 375 12.64 -18.90 3.99
C VAL A 375 11.30 -19.62 3.84
N ILE A 376 10.49 -19.11 2.91
CA ILE A 376 9.21 -19.70 2.53
C ILE A 376 9.43 -20.59 1.31
N GLN A 377 9.01 -21.85 1.39
CA GLN A 377 9.08 -22.84 0.31
C GLN A 377 7.69 -23.44 0.04
N GLY A 378 7.51 -24.06 -1.13
CA GLY A 378 6.28 -24.77 -1.49
C GLY A 378 5.36 -23.93 -2.35
N ASN A 379 4.75 -22.89 -1.78
CA ASN A 379 3.74 -22.06 -2.40
C ASN A 379 4.04 -20.56 -2.24
N PRO A 380 3.36 -19.70 -3.03
CA PRO A 380 3.58 -18.25 -3.01
C PRO A 380 3.15 -17.58 -1.70
N LEU A 381 3.79 -16.45 -1.38
CA LEU A 381 3.40 -15.50 -0.33
C LEU A 381 3.23 -14.11 -0.93
N GLY A 382 2.05 -13.50 -0.83
CA GLY A 382 1.86 -12.15 -1.36
C GLY A 382 0.55 -11.52 -0.96
N LEU A 383 0.30 -10.32 -1.51
CA LEU A 383 -0.89 -9.54 -1.27
C LEU A 383 -1.93 -9.76 -2.37
N THR A 384 -3.20 -9.58 -2.01
CA THR A 384 -4.34 -9.61 -2.93
C THR A 384 -5.35 -8.57 -2.48
N GLY A 385 -5.19 -7.33 -2.94
CA GLY A 385 -6.06 -6.22 -2.57
C GLY A 385 -5.91 -5.79 -1.12
N ALA A 386 -4.68 -5.81 -0.59
CA ALA A 386 -4.33 -5.32 0.75
C ALA A 386 -3.85 -3.86 0.71
N SER A 387 -4.00 -3.13 1.81
CA SER A 387 -3.55 -1.73 1.94
C SER A 387 -2.57 -1.58 3.09
N ASP A 388 -1.66 -0.61 3.00
CA ASP A 388 -0.81 -0.23 4.13
C ASP A 388 -0.01 -1.42 4.69
N VAL A 389 0.71 -2.10 3.78
CA VAL A 389 1.48 -3.32 4.11
C VAL A 389 2.98 -3.10 3.91
N ILE A 390 3.76 -3.48 4.92
CA ILE A 390 5.23 -3.43 4.91
C ILE A 390 5.75 -4.86 5.05
N PHE A 391 6.43 -5.42 4.04
CA PHE A 391 7.19 -6.67 4.20
C PHE A 391 8.68 -6.37 4.08
N ARG A 392 9.48 -6.89 5.01
CA ARG A 392 10.94 -6.71 4.99
C ARG A 392 11.68 -8.00 5.29
N HIS A 393 12.83 -8.21 4.64
CA HIS A 393 13.77 -9.30 4.95
C HIS A 393 13.18 -10.72 4.92
N ILE A 394 12.21 -10.96 4.02
CA ILE A 394 11.64 -12.30 3.80
C ILE A 394 12.21 -12.91 2.52
N ARG A 395 12.45 -14.23 2.55
CA ARG A 395 12.83 -15.03 1.39
C ARG A 395 11.68 -15.89 0.92
N VAL A 396 11.44 -15.94 -0.39
CA VAL A 396 10.48 -16.86 -1.00
C VAL A 396 11.18 -17.63 -2.10
N ARG A 397 11.37 -18.94 -1.87
CA ARG A 397 11.98 -19.88 -2.82
C ARG A 397 11.10 -21.11 -2.95
N PRO A 398 10.00 -21.03 -3.73
CA PRO A 398 9.02 -22.10 -3.76
C PRO A 398 9.60 -23.42 -4.30
N GLY A 399 10.51 -23.34 -5.26
CA GLY A 399 11.15 -24.48 -5.88
C GLY A 399 10.14 -25.40 -6.58
N THR A 400 10.45 -26.68 -6.64
CA THR A 400 9.57 -27.70 -7.24
C THR A 400 8.68 -28.42 -6.22
N VAL A 401 8.57 -27.90 -4.99
CA VAL A 401 7.96 -28.62 -3.86
C VAL A 401 6.46 -28.83 -4.04
N SER A 402 5.73 -27.84 -4.55
CA SER A 402 4.29 -27.99 -4.82
C SER A 402 3.96 -28.86 -6.05
N GLY A 403 4.94 -29.11 -6.92
CA GLY A 403 4.72 -29.75 -8.22
C GLY A 403 3.89 -28.94 -9.22
N ASN A 404 3.55 -27.69 -8.89
CA ASN A 404 2.70 -26.82 -9.70
C ASN A 404 3.48 -25.63 -10.28
N THR A 405 2.99 -25.08 -11.37
CA THR A 405 3.41 -23.75 -11.84
C THR A 405 2.94 -22.68 -10.85
N ILE A 406 3.90 -21.98 -10.25
CA ILE A 406 3.66 -21.02 -9.18
C ILE A 406 4.57 -19.79 -9.29
N ASP A 407 4.04 -18.68 -8.79
CA ASP A 407 4.73 -17.40 -8.60
C ASP A 407 5.58 -17.39 -7.32
N GLY A 408 6.30 -16.29 -7.11
CA GLY A 408 7.00 -15.99 -5.86
C GLY A 408 6.17 -15.09 -4.93
N MET A 409 6.48 -13.80 -4.96
CA MET A 409 5.81 -12.77 -4.17
C MET A 409 5.00 -11.81 -5.03
N GLY A 410 4.13 -11.01 -4.41
CA GLY A 410 3.44 -9.97 -5.17
C GLY A 410 2.62 -9.02 -4.33
N MET A 411 2.23 -7.92 -4.98
CA MET A 411 1.42 -6.82 -4.44
C MET A 411 0.14 -6.63 -5.25
N GLN A 412 -0.43 -7.71 -5.79
CA GLN A 412 -1.58 -7.63 -6.69
C GLN A 412 -2.71 -6.84 -6.06
N GLY A 413 -3.24 -5.85 -6.80
CA GLY A 413 -4.38 -5.05 -6.36
C GLY A 413 -4.13 -4.17 -5.13
N SER A 414 -2.89 -4.05 -4.63
CA SER A 414 -2.59 -3.43 -3.34
C SER A 414 -2.33 -1.93 -3.45
N ASN A 415 -2.46 -1.19 -2.36
CA ASN A 415 -2.17 0.25 -2.29
C ASN A 415 -1.39 0.59 -1.02
N HIS A 416 -0.54 1.61 -1.07
CA HIS A 416 0.37 1.97 0.00
C HIS A 416 1.07 0.73 0.56
N ALA A 417 1.78 0.00 -0.31
CA ALA A 417 2.51 -1.20 0.08
C ALA A 417 3.98 -1.10 -0.28
N ILE A 418 4.85 -1.59 0.60
CA ILE A 418 6.30 -1.59 0.42
C ILE A 418 6.92 -2.92 0.77
N PHE A 419 7.66 -3.50 -0.18
CA PHE A 419 8.51 -4.66 0.03
C PHE A 419 9.95 -4.16 -0.08
N ASP A 420 10.70 -4.28 1.01
CA ASP A 420 12.08 -3.81 1.13
C ASP A 420 12.99 -4.96 1.55
N ARG A 421 14.12 -5.12 0.87
CA ARG A 421 15.10 -6.16 1.22
C ARG A 421 14.51 -7.56 1.26
N CYS A 422 13.62 -7.89 0.33
CA CYS A 422 13.15 -9.26 0.14
C CYS A 422 14.05 -10.00 -0.85
N SER A 423 14.00 -11.33 -0.83
CA SER A 423 14.69 -12.17 -1.81
C SER A 423 13.76 -13.21 -2.40
N MET A 424 13.68 -13.27 -3.72
CA MET A 424 12.84 -14.22 -4.44
C MET A 424 13.65 -15.00 -5.46
N GLY A 425 13.36 -16.28 -5.58
CA GLY A 425 13.98 -17.13 -6.58
C GLY A 425 13.30 -18.48 -6.73
N TRP A 426 13.77 -19.27 -7.70
CA TRP A 426 13.30 -20.63 -7.95
C TRP A 426 11.78 -20.75 -8.17
N THR A 427 11.19 -19.75 -8.82
CA THR A 427 9.80 -19.75 -9.26
C THR A 427 9.66 -20.38 -10.63
N ILE A 428 8.46 -20.83 -11.00
CA ILE A 428 8.22 -21.46 -12.32
C ILE A 428 7.49 -20.50 -13.27
N ASP A 429 6.64 -19.61 -12.75
CA ASP A 429 6.03 -18.53 -13.52
C ASP A 429 6.79 -17.21 -13.29
N GLU A 430 6.27 -16.29 -12.49
CA GLU A 430 6.91 -14.99 -12.23
C GLU A 430 7.38 -14.87 -10.77
N ALA A 431 8.59 -14.36 -10.54
CA ALA A 431 9.11 -14.22 -9.17
C ALA A 431 8.46 -13.08 -8.39
N PHE A 432 8.05 -12.01 -9.08
CA PHE A 432 7.30 -10.90 -8.50
C PHE A 432 6.15 -10.42 -9.41
N SER A 433 4.99 -10.09 -8.83
CA SER A 433 3.86 -9.50 -9.57
C SER A 433 3.18 -8.37 -8.80
N SER A 434 2.94 -7.22 -9.44
CA SER A 434 2.18 -6.09 -8.86
C SER A 434 1.04 -5.59 -9.74
N ARG A 435 0.49 -6.45 -10.58
CA ARG A 435 -0.62 -6.12 -11.48
C ARG A 435 -1.78 -5.47 -10.72
N SER A 436 -2.36 -4.42 -11.33
CA SER A 436 -3.50 -3.68 -10.79
C SER A 436 -3.29 -3.06 -9.41
N SER A 437 -2.04 -2.92 -8.94
CA SER A 437 -1.75 -2.17 -7.73
C SER A 437 -1.96 -0.66 -7.95
N TYR A 438 -1.93 0.11 -6.86
CA TYR A 438 -2.07 1.56 -6.85
C TYR A 438 -0.71 2.20 -6.53
N ASN A 439 -0.49 2.73 -5.33
CA ASN A 439 0.77 3.34 -4.90
C ASN A 439 1.65 2.31 -4.18
N ILE A 440 2.74 1.86 -4.81
CA ILE A 440 3.59 0.81 -4.22
C ILE A 440 5.09 1.06 -4.43
N THR A 441 5.92 0.43 -3.58
CA THR A 441 7.38 0.40 -3.73
C THR A 441 7.92 -1.03 -3.59
N PHE A 442 8.75 -1.46 -4.53
CA PHE A 442 9.63 -2.62 -4.39
C PHE A 442 11.08 -2.16 -4.46
N GLN A 443 11.78 -2.25 -3.33
CA GLN A 443 13.11 -1.67 -3.18
C GLN A 443 14.14 -2.60 -2.57
N ARG A 444 15.41 -2.38 -2.96
CA ARG A 444 16.58 -3.04 -2.35
C ARG A 444 16.44 -4.56 -2.21
N SER A 445 15.77 -5.18 -3.17
CA SER A 445 15.43 -6.61 -3.12
C SER A 445 16.19 -7.39 -4.19
N ILE A 446 16.27 -8.71 -4.01
CA ILE A 446 16.88 -9.62 -4.99
C ILE A 446 15.79 -10.44 -5.66
N ILE A 447 15.84 -10.52 -6.99
CA ILE A 447 15.17 -11.56 -7.77
C ILE A 447 16.25 -12.34 -8.50
N SER A 448 16.37 -13.63 -8.23
CA SER A 448 17.42 -14.43 -8.86
C SER A 448 16.97 -15.84 -9.19
N GLU A 449 17.48 -16.36 -10.31
CA GLU A 449 17.26 -17.75 -10.74
C GLU A 449 15.78 -18.20 -10.72
N PRO A 450 14.82 -17.45 -11.31
CA PRO A 450 13.55 -18.08 -11.69
C PRO A 450 13.87 -19.27 -12.61
N LEU A 451 13.24 -20.42 -12.35
CA LEU A 451 13.60 -21.69 -13.00
C LEU A 451 13.22 -21.64 -14.48
N ASN A 452 14.19 -21.93 -15.34
CA ASN A 452 14.06 -21.63 -16.75
C ASN A 452 13.21 -22.67 -17.51
N VAL A 453 13.67 -23.91 -17.64
CA VAL A 453 12.91 -25.01 -18.27
C VAL A 453 12.38 -25.96 -17.20
N ALA A 454 11.39 -25.48 -16.46
CA ALA A 454 10.87 -26.15 -15.26
C ALA A 454 9.47 -26.80 -15.40
N GLY A 455 8.95 -26.90 -16.63
CA GLY A 455 7.67 -27.55 -16.90
C GLY A 455 6.44 -26.67 -16.63
N HIS A 456 6.47 -25.44 -17.10
CA HIS A 456 5.35 -24.50 -16.98
C HIS A 456 4.07 -25.06 -17.64
N LYS A 457 2.95 -25.13 -16.90
CA LYS A 457 1.70 -25.82 -17.31
C LYS A 457 1.05 -25.26 -18.58
N ASN A 458 1.22 -23.96 -18.84
CA ASN A 458 0.61 -23.28 -20.00
C ASN A 458 1.46 -23.37 -21.28
N TYR A 459 2.66 -23.96 -21.24
CA TYR A 459 3.58 -23.99 -22.39
C TYR A 459 4.03 -25.40 -22.72
N PRO A 460 4.45 -25.65 -23.98
CA PRO A 460 5.04 -26.93 -24.36
C PRO A 460 6.24 -27.29 -23.48
N LYS A 461 6.46 -28.60 -23.27
CA LYS A 461 7.64 -29.10 -22.57
C LYS A 461 8.91 -28.61 -23.27
N GLY A 462 9.86 -28.08 -22.50
CA GLY A 462 11.11 -27.53 -23.03
C GLY A 462 11.10 -26.01 -23.22
N THR A 463 9.94 -25.34 -23.06
CA THR A 463 9.87 -23.88 -23.10
C THR A 463 10.60 -23.26 -21.92
N ALA A 464 11.51 -22.34 -22.23
CA ALA A 464 12.18 -21.46 -21.28
C ALA A 464 11.22 -20.37 -20.80
N HIS A 465 11.01 -20.27 -19.48
CA HIS A 465 10.07 -19.36 -18.83
C HIS A 465 10.60 -18.85 -17.48
N GLY A 466 11.91 -18.77 -17.29
CA GLY A 466 12.50 -18.25 -16.06
C GLY A 466 12.36 -16.72 -15.97
N TYR A 467 11.19 -16.21 -15.58
CA TYR A 467 10.87 -14.78 -15.62
C TYR A 467 10.95 -14.09 -14.26
N SER A 468 11.55 -12.88 -14.25
CA SER A 468 11.72 -12.12 -13.00
C SER A 468 10.42 -11.51 -12.51
N ALA A 469 9.79 -10.61 -13.28
CA ALA A 469 8.65 -9.87 -12.76
C ALA A 469 7.65 -9.39 -13.80
N THR A 470 6.40 -9.22 -13.37
CA THR A 470 5.42 -8.37 -14.05
C THR A 470 4.90 -7.27 -13.14
N ILE A 471 5.13 -6.04 -13.54
CA ILE A 471 4.91 -4.86 -12.70
C ILE A 471 3.79 -3.99 -13.25
N GLY A 472 2.97 -3.50 -12.33
CA GLY A 472 1.93 -2.51 -12.54
C GLY A 472 1.83 -1.58 -11.32
N GLY A 473 0.88 -0.66 -11.36
CA GLY A 473 0.67 0.36 -10.34
C GLY A 473 -0.07 1.55 -10.94
N ASP A 474 -1.01 2.18 -10.22
CA ASP A 474 -1.40 3.56 -10.55
C ASP A 474 -0.13 4.44 -10.51
N VAL A 475 0.69 4.27 -9.47
CA VAL A 475 2.12 4.56 -9.50
C VAL A 475 2.93 3.47 -8.80
N GLY A 476 3.74 2.72 -9.55
CA GLY A 476 4.64 1.70 -9.00
C GLY A 476 6.11 2.13 -9.04
N SER A 477 6.80 2.12 -7.89
CA SER A 477 8.23 2.40 -7.78
C SER A 477 9.06 1.12 -7.64
N PHE A 478 9.98 0.87 -8.56
CA PHE A 478 10.84 -0.32 -8.60
C PHE A 478 12.30 0.13 -8.67
N HIS A 479 13.01 0.12 -7.54
CA HIS A 479 14.34 0.71 -7.50
C HIS A 479 15.35 0.04 -6.57
N HIS A 480 16.63 0.19 -6.91
CA HIS A 480 17.74 -0.42 -6.18
C HIS A 480 17.65 -1.95 -6.04
N ASN A 481 16.96 -2.63 -6.96
CA ASN A 481 16.85 -4.08 -6.94
C ASN A 481 17.97 -4.74 -7.75
N LEU A 482 18.38 -5.94 -7.34
CA LEU A 482 19.24 -6.82 -8.14
C LEU A 482 18.39 -7.92 -8.77
N LEU A 483 18.41 -7.98 -10.10
CA LEU A 483 17.73 -9.00 -10.88
C LEU A 483 18.79 -9.78 -11.64
N ALA A 484 18.94 -11.06 -11.36
CA ALA A 484 20.06 -11.82 -11.89
C ALA A 484 19.63 -13.19 -12.41
N HIS A 485 20.31 -13.66 -13.46
CA HIS A 485 20.20 -15.06 -13.90
C HIS A 485 18.78 -15.46 -14.32
N ALA A 486 18.10 -14.59 -15.06
CA ALA A 486 16.75 -14.81 -15.55
C ALA A 486 16.70 -14.92 -17.08
N GLU A 487 15.79 -15.73 -17.60
CA GLU A 487 15.56 -15.83 -19.05
C GLU A 487 15.05 -14.52 -19.64
N GLY A 488 14.25 -13.81 -18.87
CA GLY A 488 13.50 -12.68 -19.39
C GLY A 488 12.71 -11.91 -18.36
N ARG A 489 12.02 -10.88 -18.85
CA ARG A 489 11.13 -10.03 -18.04
C ARG A 489 11.84 -9.51 -16.81
N SER A 490 13.04 -8.95 -16.98
CA SER A 490 13.71 -8.19 -15.93
C SER A 490 12.69 -7.24 -15.31
N TRP A 491 11.94 -6.53 -16.17
CA TRP A 491 10.62 -6.05 -15.82
C TRP A 491 9.68 -6.24 -17.00
N SER A 492 8.59 -6.99 -16.83
CA SER A 492 7.48 -6.92 -17.79
C SER A 492 6.49 -5.87 -17.31
N MET A 493 6.31 -4.81 -18.08
CA MET A 493 5.38 -3.72 -17.76
C MET A 493 3.96 -4.16 -18.13
N GLY A 494 3.17 -4.44 -17.11
CA GLY A 494 1.76 -4.83 -17.19
C GLY A 494 0.87 -3.73 -16.63
N GLY A 495 0.92 -2.53 -17.23
CA GLY A 495 0.15 -1.35 -16.77
C GLY A 495 -1.37 -1.55 -16.78
N GLY A 496 -1.86 -2.50 -17.59
CA GLY A 496 -3.29 -2.79 -17.71
C GLY A 496 -4.05 -1.66 -18.41
N VAL A 497 -5.35 -1.59 -18.14
CA VAL A 497 -6.23 -0.54 -18.67
C VAL A 497 -7.07 0.08 -17.57
N ASP A 498 -7.49 1.33 -17.78
CA ASP A 498 -8.43 2.05 -16.93
C ASP A 498 -9.88 1.59 -17.20
N ASN A 499 -10.84 2.21 -16.50
CA ASN A 499 -12.26 1.88 -16.65
C ASN A 499 -12.84 2.25 -18.03
N GLN A 500 -12.14 3.09 -18.80
CA GLN A 500 -12.47 3.48 -20.16
C GLN A 500 -11.77 2.59 -21.21
N GLY A 501 -10.97 1.62 -20.76
CA GLY A 501 -10.19 0.73 -21.60
C GLY A 501 -8.90 1.34 -22.13
N ASN A 502 -8.52 2.54 -21.69
CA ASN A 502 -7.25 3.16 -22.09
C ASN A 502 -6.10 2.51 -21.35
N PHE A 503 -4.90 2.47 -21.95
CA PHE A 503 -3.68 2.08 -21.24
C PHE A 503 -3.55 2.82 -19.91
N ALA A 504 -3.29 2.05 -18.86
CA ALA A 504 -3.13 2.54 -17.51
C ALA A 504 -1.71 2.29 -16.97
N GLY A 505 -1.51 2.77 -15.76
CA GLY A 505 -0.35 2.53 -14.94
C GLY A 505 0.81 3.48 -15.20
N ARG A 506 1.44 3.90 -14.10
CA ARG A 506 2.61 4.78 -14.13
C ARG A 506 3.75 4.09 -13.39
N LEU A 507 4.89 3.90 -14.04
CA LEU A 507 5.97 3.06 -13.50
C LEU A 507 7.27 3.86 -13.39
N ASP A 508 7.89 3.81 -12.23
CA ASP A 508 9.23 4.36 -12.01
C ASP A 508 10.22 3.21 -11.80
N ILE A 509 10.97 2.90 -12.85
CA ILE A 509 11.96 1.82 -12.89
C ILE A 509 13.33 2.47 -12.87
N ARG A 510 13.93 2.54 -11.67
CA ARG A 510 15.13 3.33 -11.44
C ARG A 510 16.24 2.58 -10.73
N ASN A 511 17.49 2.81 -11.13
CA ASN A 511 18.67 2.36 -10.39
C ASN A 511 18.66 0.86 -10.03
N ASN A 512 18.03 0.03 -10.87
CA ASN A 512 18.10 -1.41 -10.74
C ASN A 512 19.37 -1.95 -11.42
N VAL A 513 19.91 -3.03 -10.88
CA VAL A 513 20.99 -3.81 -11.51
C VAL A 513 20.39 -5.07 -12.10
N VAL A 514 20.62 -5.29 -13.40
CA VAL A 514 20.19 -6.50 -14.09
C VAL A 514 21.40 -7.26 -14.60
N TYR A 515 21.55 -8.53 -14.26
CA TYR A 515 22.70 -9.35 -14.62
C TYR A 515 22.31 -10.66 -15.31
N ASN A 516 23.05 -11.03 -16.35
CA ASN A 516 22.96 -12.32 -17.03
C ASN A 516 21.52 -12.68 -17.47
N PHE A 517 20.89 -11.77 -18.22
CA PHE A 517 19.57 -11.95 -18.81
C PHE A 517 19.64 -12.83 -20.08
N GLY A 518 18.57 -13.57 -20.36
CA GLY A 518 18.44 -14.46 -21.52
C GLY A 518 17.94 -13.77 -22.79
N SER A 519 16.82 -14.28 -23.34
CA SER A 519 16.24 -13.82 -24.60
C SER A 519 15.32 -12.60 -24.47
N ARG A 520 15.05 -12.13 -23.24
CA ARG A 520 14.25 -10.91 -22.99
C ARG A 520 14.91 -10.07 -21.89
N VAL A 521 14.60 -8.78 -21.87
CA VAL A 521 15.00 -7.81 -20.82
C VAL A 521 13.73 -7.15 -20.27
N THR A 522 13.75 -5.84 -20.04
CA THR A 522 12.53 -5.09 -19.74
C THR A 522 11.68 -4.90 -21.00
N ASP A 523 10.40 -5.25 -20.91
CA ASP A 523 9.47 -5.26 -22.04
C ASP A 523 8.02 -4.95 -21.60
N GLY A 524 7.06 -4.97 -22.53
CA GLY A 524 5.66 -4.61 -22.32
C GLY A 524 5.39 -3.11 -22.47
N GLY A 525 4.38 -2.60 -21.75
CA GLY A 525 4.13 -1.17 -21.65
C GLY A 525 3.12 -0.75 -20.59
N ALA A 526 3.11 0.54 -20.30
CA ALA A 526 2.20 1.22 -19.37
C ALA A 526 1.95 2.65 -19.87
N HIS A 527 1.00 3.35 -19.25
CA HIS A 527 0.63 4.71 -19.68
C HIS A 527 1.82 5.69 -19.69
N GLN A 528 2.57 5.71 -18.58
CA GLN A 528 3.76 6.56 -18.39
C GLN A 528 4.85 5.78 -17.67
N VAL A 529 6.08 5.81 -18.18
CA VAL A 529 7.21 5.07 -17.59
C VAL A 529 8.44 5.96 -17.48
N ASN A 530 8.95 6.15 -16.26
CA ASN A 530 10.29 6.66 -16.01
C ASN A 530 11.25 5.46 -15.96
N PHE A 531 12.23 5.39 -16.87
CA PHE A 531 13.26 4.35 -16.93
C PHE A 531 14.65 4.98 -16.78
N VAL A 532 15.11 5.11 -15.53
CA VAL A 532 16.19 6.05 -15.16
C VAL A 532 17.35 5.37 -14.44
N GLY A 533 18.58 5.56 -14.90
CA GLY A 533 19.76 5.20 -14.12
C GLY A 533 19.94 3.69 -13.88
N ASN A 534 19.33 2.81 -14.67
CA ASN A 534 19.46 1.37 -14.51
C ASN A 534 20.80 0.87 -15.09
N TYR A 535 21.35 -0.19 -14.49
CA TYR A 535 22.62 -0.80 -14.88
C TYR A 535 22.41 -2.24 -15.33
N TYR A 536 22.46 -2.49 -16.63
CA TYR A 536 22.33 -3.83 -17.22
C TYR A 536 23.73 -4.37 -17.51
N LYS A 537 24.17 -5.40 -16.78
CA LYS A 537 25.44 -6.07 -17.02
C LYS A 537 25.22 -7.32 -17.87
N PRO A 538 25.70 -7.37 -19.13
CA PRO A 538 25.66 -8.60 -19.91
C PRO A 538 26.41 -9.72 -19.19
N GLY A 539 25.80 -10.91 -19.17
CA GLY A 539 26.42 -12.12 -18.65
C GLY A 539 26.56 -13.22 -19.71
N PRO A 540 27.04 -14.40 -19.31
CA PRO A 540 27.24 -15.56 -20.20
C PRO A 540 26.04 -15.99 -21.07
N ALA A 541 24.80 -15.74 -20.62
CA ALA A 541 23.57 -16.04 -21.35
C ALA A 541 23.08 -14.87 -22.23
N SER A 542 23.61 -13.66 -22.00
CA SER A 542 23.10 -12.42 -22.59
C SER A 542 23.54 -12.22 -24.03
N LYS A 543 22.59 -11.85 -24.87
CA LYS A 543 22.80 -11.53 -26.30
C LYS A 543 22.11 -10.25 -26.74
N LEU A 544 21.27 -9.64 -25.89
CA LEU A 544 20.49 -8.48 -26.25
C LEU A 544 21.31 -7.18 -26.04
N PRO A 545 21.36 -6.28 -27.04
CA PRO A 545 22.14 -5.05 -26.99
C PRO A 545 21.31 -3.82 -26.55
N TYR A 546 20.25 -4.03 -25.77
CA TYR A 546 19.33 -2.99 -25.27
C TYR A 546 18.74 -3.36 -23.91
N ALA A 547 18.30 -2.37 -23.13
CA ALA A 547 17.75 -2.58 -21.77
C ALA A 547 16.22 -2.59 -21.74
N LEU A 548 15.57 -1.71 -22.51
CA LEU A 548 14.12 -1.60 -22.63
C LEU A 548 13.66 -1.80 -24.09
N ARG A 549 12.73 -2.73 -24.28
CA ARG A 549 11.91 -2.88 -25.49
C ARG A 549 10.48 -2.46 -25.19
N ALA A 550 10.14 -1.20 -25.46
CA ALA A 550 8.79 -0.68 -25.33
C ALA A 550 7.89 -1.25 -26.43
N GLN A 551 6.93 -2.10 -26.09
CA GLN A 551 6.10 -2.83 -27.05
C GLN A 551 4.79 -2.09 -27.34
N TYR A 552 4.54 -1.81 -28.63
CA TYR A 552 3.29 -1.27 -29.13
C TYR A 552 2.61 -2.32 -30.02
N GLU A 553 1.86 -3.24 -29.39
CA GLU A 553 1.34 -4.47 -30.03
C GLU A 553 -0.18 -4.70 -29.91
N ASP A 554 -0.87 -4.05 -28.97
CA ASP A 554 -2.27 -4.38 -28.65
C ASP A 554 -3.32 -3.48 -29.31
N GLY A 555 -2.94 -2.30 -29.81
CA GLY A 555 -3.88 -1.35 -30.43
C GLY A 555 -4.96 -0.80 -29.49
N LEU A 556 -4.76 -0.91 -28.16
CA LEU A 556 -5.68 -0.39 -27.15
C LEU A 556 -5.68 1.15 -27.12
N PRO A 557 -6.79 1.79 -26.71
CA PRO A 557 -6.88 3.25 -26.65
C PRO A 557 -5.97 3.83 -25.54
N GLY A 558 -5.83 5.15 -25.52
CA GLY A 558 -4.87 5.84 -24.65
C GLY A 558 -3.46 5.88 -25.23
N THR A 559 -2.47 6.10 -24.36
CA THR A 559 -1.07 6.27 -24.75
C THR A 559 -0.15 5.40 -23.91
N GLN A 560 0.94 4.91 -24.51
CA GLN A 560 2.09 4.34 -23.79
C GLN A 560 3.30 5.24 -24.04
N THR A 561 3.84 5.86 -23.01
CA THR A 561 4.88 6.90 -23.12
C THR A 561 6.02 6.70 -22.13
N TYR A 562 7.22 7.09 -22.52
CA TYR A 562 8.46 6.73 -21.84
C TYR A 562 9.39 7.93 -21.67
N TYR A 563 10.04 8.01 -20.51
CA TYR A 563 11.20 8.86 -20.25
C TYR A 563 12.38 7.94 -19.97
N CYS A 564 13.45 8.05 -20.77
CA CYS A 564 14.60 7.14 -20.71
C CYS A 564 15.90 7.94 -20.57
N SER A 565 16.57 7.80 -19.42
CA SER A 565 17.74 8.63 -19.08
C SER A 565 18.77 7.90 -18.22
N GLY A 566 20.06 8.13 -18.46
CA GLY A 566 21.13 7.70 -17.56
C GLY A 566 21.36 6.19 -17.42
N ASN A 567 20.81 5.35 -18.31
CA ASN A 567 20.96 3.89 -18.22
C ASN A 567 22.32 3.45 -18.80
N SER A 568 22.82 2.30 -18.36
CA SER A 568 24.10 1.78 -18.86
C SER A 568 24.06 0.28 -19.10
N MET A 569 24.77 -0.13 -20.15
CA MET A 569 25.08 -1.52 -20.45
C MET A 569 26.52 -1.61 -20.97
N PRO A 570 27.49 -2.00 -20.11
CA PRO A 570 28.88 -2.11 -20.52
C PRO A 570 29.05 -2.96 -21.79
N GLY A 571 29.81 -2.44 -22.75
CA GLY A 571 29.99 -3.05 -24.08
C GLY A 571 28.99 -2.59 -25.14
N HIS A 572 27.94 -1.86 -24.76
CA HIS A 572 26.88 -1.38 -25.65
C HIS A 572 26.64 0.14 -25.54
N PHE A 573 26.32 0.65 -24.35
CA PHE A 573 26.07 2.08 -24.09
C PHE A 573 26.34 2.43 -22.62
N ASP A 574 26.56 3.71 -22.32
CA ASP A 574 26.73 4.21 -20.96
C ASP A 574 25.69 5.29 -20.60
N GLN A 575 25.75 5.78 -19.36
CA GLN A 575 24.80 6.73 -18.79
C GLN A 575 24.78 8.09 -19.51
N ASP A 576 25.87 8.44 -20.20
CA ASP A 576 26.05 9.71 -20.88
C ASP A 576 25.80 9.59 -22.40
N SER A 577 25.58 8.35 -22.88
CA SER A 577 25.21 8.03 -24.26
C SER A 577 23.79 8.51 -24.60
N VAL A 578 23.53 8.65 -25.91
CA VAL A 578 22.15 8.81 -26.42
C VAL A 578 21.32 7.58 -26.03
N GLN A 579 20.21 7.78 -25.33
CA GLN A 579 19.45 6.69 -24.71
C GLN A 579 18.40 6.05 -25.63
N TYR A 580 17.90 6.78 -26.63
CA TYR A 580 16.97 6.29 -27.65
C TYR A 580 17.21 7.01 -28.99
N SER A 581 16.85 6.37 -30.11
CA SER A 581 17.09 6.95 -31.44
C SER A 581 16.30 8.24 -31.68
N SER A 582 16.85 9.16 -32.48
CA SER A 582 16.23 10.46 -32.81
C SER A 582 14.87 10.36 -33.50
N ASN A 583 14.50 9.19 -34.06
CA ASN A 583 13.18 8.93 -34.61
C ASN A 583 12.20 8.43 -33.53
N ASP A 584 12.12 9.15 -32.41
CA ASP A 584 11.22 8.81 -31.30
C ASP A 584 11.38 7.36 -30.82
N GLY A 585 12.63 6.86 -30.82
CA GLY A 585 12.98 5.51 -30.40
C GLY A 585 12.65 4.36 -31.38
N THR A 586 12.07 4.61 -32.55
CA THR A 586 11.52 3.54 -33.43
C THR A 586 12.51 2.90 -34.40
N SER A 587 13.67 3.50 -34.66
CA SER A 587 14.54 3.11 -35.79
C SER A 587 15.75 2.26 -35.44
N VAL A 588 16.15 2.18 -34.16
CA VAL A 588 17.36 1.49 -33.72
C VAL A 588 17.05 0.58 -32.54
N SER A 589 17.43 -0.69 -32.67
CA SER A 589 17.28 -1.73 -31.64
C SER A 589 18.61 -2.34 -31.20
N LYS A 590 19.74 -1.70 -31.54
CA LYS A 590 21.09 -2.19 -31.26
C LYS A 590 21.93 -1.11 -30.62
N ASP A 591 22.64 -1.49 -29.56
CA ASP A 591 23.59 -0.66 -28.81
C ASP A 591 22.91 0.62 -28.32
N ILE A 592 21.71 0.47 -27.76
CA ILE A 592 20.81 1.56 -27.37
C ILE A 592 20.05 1.20 -26.09
N ALA A 593 19.83 2.16 -25.18
CA ALA A 593 19.16 1.85 -23.91
C ALA A 593 17.69 1.47 -24.10
N CYS A 594 16.96 2.28 -24.85
CA CYS A 594 15.52 2.17 -25.02
C CYS A 594 15.12 2.17 -26.50
N TRP A 595 14.33 1.17 -26.87
CA TRP A 595 13.82 0.96 -28.22
C TRP A 595 12.29 0.84 -28.21
N ALA A 596 11.62 1.61 -29.07
CA ALA A 596 10.18 1.46 -29.35
C ALA A 596 9.99 0.43 -30.46
N ASP A 597 9.45 -0.74 -30.10
CA ASP A 597 9.09 -1.79 -31.01
C ASP A 597 7.61 -1.67 -31.39
N VAL A 598 7.36 -1.12 -32.57
CA VAL A 598 6.01 -0.85 -33.09
C VAL A 598 5.63 -1.90 -34.10
N SER A 599 4.67 -2.75 -33.75
CA SER A 599 4.20 -3.85 -34.60
C SER A 599 2.76 -3.65 -35.11
N ILE A 600 2.02 -2.67 -34.60
CA ILE A 600 0.66 -2.33 -35.01
C ILE A 600 0.59 -1.36 -36.21
N ASP A 601 -0.46 -1.52 -37.02
CA ASP A 601 -0.79 -0.68 -38.18
C ASP A 601 -2.25 -0.17 -38.10
N PRO A 602 -2.50 1.15 -38.15
CA PRO A 602 -1.51 2.22 -38.19
C PRO A 602 -0.71 2.33 -36.88
N ALA A 603 0.55 2.71 -37.01
CA ALA A 603 1.40 3.02 -35.87
C ALA A 603 0.80 4.18 -35.03
N PRO A 604 0.99 4.19 -33.69
CA PRO A 604 0.50 5.28 -32.85
C PRO A 604 1.07 6.64 -33.27
N ALA A 605 0.16 7.61 -33.42
CA ALA A 605 0.49 8.97 -33.87
C ALA A 605 1.12 9.86 -32.78
N TYR A 606 1.02 9.46 -31.50
CA TYR A 606 1.60 10.20 -30.39
C TYR A 606 3.11 9.93 -30.24
N GLN A 607 3.81 10.87 -29.60
CA GLN A 607 5.23 10.76 -29.25
C GLN A 607 5.44 9.69 -28.18
N LYS A 608 6.48 8.88 -28.35
CA LYS A 608 6.77 7.67 -27.55
C LYS A 608 7.75 8.00 -26.44
N PHE A 609 8.83 8.73 -26.74
CA PHE A 609 9.86 9.13 -25.78
C PHE A 609 9.90 10.64 -25.54
N TYR A 610 9.89 11.03 -24.25
CA TYR A 610 9.90 12.42 -23.79
C TYR A 610 11.22 12.77 -23.09
N ASN A 611 11.47 14.07 -22.91
CA ASN A 611 12.70 14.61 -22.32
C ASN A 611 12.62 14.87 -20.80
N ASP A 612 11.43 14.78 -20.21
CA ASP A 612 11.18 15.08 -18.80
C ASP A 612 10.45 13.91 -18.13
N GLU A 613 10.65 13.75 -16.82
CA GLU A 613 9.92 12.78 -16.01
C GLU A 613 8.42 13.13 -15.96
N PHE A 614 7.58 12.09 -15.93
CA PHE A 614 6.12 12.28 -15.93
C PHE A 614 5.54 12.63 -14.56
N PHE A 615 6.21 12.22 -13.48
CA PHE A 615 5.76 12.39 -12.10
C PHE A 615 6.96 12.31 -11.14
N PRO A 616 6.84 12.88 -9.91
CA PRO A 616 7.92 12.84 -8.93
C PRO A 616 8.31 11.42 -8.51
N SER A 617 9.61 11.27 -8.38
CA SER A 617 10.34 10.05 -8.07
C SER A 617 10.26 9.62 -6.60
N PHE A 618 10.45 10.58 -5.68
CA PHE A 618 10.63 10.38 -4.25
C PHE A 618 11.71 9.34 -3.87
N ILE A 619 12.73 9.21 -4.72
CA ILE A 619 13.86 8.29 -4.57
C ILE A 619 15.15 9.10 -4.74
N ASP A 620 16.10 8.93 -3.81
CA ASP A 620 17.47 9.38 -4.00
C ASP A 620 18.04 8.66 -5.22
N THR A 621 18.20 9.41 -6.31
CA THR A 621 18.56 8.88 -7.63
C THR A 621 20.06 9.01 -7.84
N GLN A 622 20.72 7.90 -8.19
CA GLN A 622 22.14 7.91 -8.52
C GLN A 622 22.38 7.71 -10.02
N LYS A 623 23.61 8.03 -10.46
CA LYS A 623 24.14 7.53 -11.73
C LYS A 623 24.12 5.99 -11.72
N SER A 624 23.89 5.37 -12.87
CA SER A 624 23.80 3.90 -12.98
C SER A 624 25.02 3.17 -12.44
N THR A 625 26.21 3.74 -12.64
CA THR A 625 27.50 3.22 -12.16
C THR A 625 27.62 3.26 -10.64
N GLU A 626 27.01 4.25 -9.97
CA GLU A 626 26.95 4.33 -8.52
C GLU A 626 25.84 3.42 -7.95
N ALA A 627 24.68 3.39 -8.61
CA ALA A 627 23.60 2.46 -8.30
C ALA A 627 24.10 1.01 -8.31
N TYR A 628 24.95 0.64 -9.28
CA TYR A 628 25.59 -0.69 -9.33
C TYR A 628 26.32 -1.04 -8.02
N LYS A 629 27.09 -0.11 -7.48
CA LYS A 629 27.87 -0.33 -6.24
C LYS A 629 26.96 -0.48 -5.02
N ARG A 630 25.95 0.40 -4.91
CA ARG A 630 25.01 0.42 -3.79
C ARG A 630 24.12 -0.81 -3.77
N VAL A 631 23.55 -1.20 -4.92
CA VAL A 631 22.69 -2.38 -5.05
C VAL A 631 23.43 -3.67 -4.68
N LEU A 632 24.67 -3.84 -5.13
CA LEU A 632 25.46 -5.03 -4.76
C LEU A 632 25.91 -5.05 -3.30
N SER A 633 25.75 -3.94 -2.58
CA SER A 633 26.13 -3.81 -1.18
C SER A 633 24.95 -3.83 -0.19
N ASP A 634 23.71 -3.69 -0.67
CA ASP A 634 22.52 -3.50 0.19
C ASP A 634 21.20 -3.96 -0.42
N SER A 635 21.23 -5.02 -1.23
CA SER A 635 20.01 -5.65 -1.74
C SER A 635 19.81 -7.06 -1.19
N GLY A 636 18.54 -7.46 -1.06
CA GLY A 636 18.13 -8.79 -0.62
C GLY A 636 17.87 -8.87 0.88
N ALA A 637 17.50 -10.06 1.36
CA ALA A 637 17.18 -10.32 2.77
C ALA A 637 18.44 -10.36 3.64
N SER A 638 19.08 -9.21 3.83
CA SER A 638 20.40 -9.08 4.44
C SER A 638 20.42 -9.22 5.97
N GLN A 639 19.26 -9.19 6.62
CA GLN A 639 19.11 -9.38 8.06
C GLN A 639 18.24 -10.62 8.32
N PRO A 640 18.63 -11.51 9.26
CA PRO A 640 19.85 -11.43 10.09
C PRO A 640 21.17 -11.65 9.32
N THR A 641 21.13 -12.29 8.16
CA THR A 641 22.28 -12.45 7.25
C THR A 641 21.78 -12.65 5.83
N LEU A 642 22.58 -12.31 4.82
CA LEU A 642 22.42 -12.89 3.48
C LEU A 642 22.68 -14.40 3.54
N ASP A 643 21.98 -15.16 2.71
CA ASP A 643 22.19 -16.61 2.59
C ASP A 643 23.22 -16.91 1.50
N ASP A 644 23.67 -18.16 1.41
CA ASP A 644 24.76 -18.52 0.50
C ASP A 644 24.35 -18.42 -0.97
N HIS A 645 23.07 -18.62 -1.26
CA HIS A 645 22.50 -18.34 -2.58
C HIS A 645 22.65 -16.86 -2.96
N ASP A 646 22.12 -15.92 -2.17
CA ASP A 646 22.16 -14.49 -2.49
C ASP A 646 23.60 -13.95 -2.51
N LYS A 647 24.46 -14.41 -1.59
CA LYS A 647 25.90 -14.09 -1.62
C LYS A 647 26.54 -14.51 -2.94
N ARG A 648 26.25 -15.73 -3.42
CA ARG A 648 26.75 -16.23 -4.70
C ARG A 648 26.30 -15.34 -5.85
N ILE A 649 25.01 -14.99 -5.90
CA ILE A 649 24.45 -14.14 -6.96
C ILE A 649 25.14 -12.78 -7.02
N ILE A 650 25.41 -12.15 -5.87
CA ILE A 650 26.16 -10.89 -5.80
C ILE A 650 27.59 -11.09 -6.34
N GLN A 651 28.29 -12.14 -5.91
CA GLN A 651 29.66 -12.42 -6.36
C GLN A 651 29.74 -12.74 -7.86
N GLU A 652 28.80 -13.51 -8.41
CA GLU A 652 28.70 -13.78 -9.85
C GLU A 652 28.43 -12.48 -10.63
N THR A 653 27.57 -11.61 -10.09
CA THR A 653 27.29 -10.29 -10.68
C THR A 653 28.52 -9.39 -10.66
N LEU A 654 29.33 -9.40 -9.59
CA LEU A 654 30.60 -8.65 -9.51
C LEU A 654 31.61 -9.18 -10.53
N ALA A 655 31.83 -10.49 -10.53
CA ALA A 655 32.81 -11.15 -11.39
C ALA A 655 32.41 -11.20 -12.87
N GLY A 656 31.12 -11.03 -13.20
CA GLY A 656 30.63 -11.30 -14.55
C GLY A 656 30.72 -12.79 -14.90
N SER A 657 30.56 -13.65 -13.90
CA SER A 657 30.72 -15.11 -14.00
C SER A 657 29.40 -15.85 -13.76
N TYR A 658 29.46 -17.18 -13.76
CA TYR A 658 28.34 -18.06 -13.42
C TYR A 658 28.92 -19.32 -12.76
N ASN A 659 28.23 -19.89 -11.77
CA ASN A 659 28.65 -21.15 -11.17
C ASN A 659 27.85 -22.36 -11.71
N TYR A 660 26.57 -22.19 -11.99
CA TYR A 660 25.68 -23.28 -12.39
C TYR A 660 25.17 -23.15 -13.83
N THR A 661 24.79 -24.27 -14.44
CA THR A 661 24.25 -24.34 -15.80
C THR A 661 22.94 -25.12 -15.75
N GLY A 662 21.90 -24.62 -16.44
CA GLY A 662 20.62 -25.31 -16.51
C GLY A 662 20.77 -26.73 -17.05
N SER A 663 20.29 -27.73 -16.30
CA SER A 663 20.44 -29.14 -16.66
C SER A 663 19.65 -29.58 -17.90
N VAL A 664 18.65 -28.80 -18.31
CA VAL A 664 17.80 -29.06 -19.47
C VAL A 664 18.11 -28.09 -20.61
N SER A 665 18.16 -26.79 -20.31
CA SER A 665 18.37 -25.70 -21.27
C SER A 665 19.83 -25.55 -21.69
N GLY A 666 20.78 -26.00 -20.87
CA GLY A 666 22.21 -25.77 -21.07
C GLY A 666 22.64 -24.31 -20.94
N LYS A 667 21.76 -23.42 -20.42
CA LYS A 667 22.05 -21.99 -20.30
C LYS A 667 22.92 -21.71 -19.08
N LYS A 668 23.98 -20.93 -19.30
CA LYS A 668 24.99 -20.59 -18.30
C LYS A 668 24.43 -19.59 -17.29
N GLY A 669 24.33 -20.01 -16.04
CA GLY A 669 23.77 -19.27 -14.95
C GLY A 669 22.25 -19.29 -14.86
N LEU A 670 21.52 -19.87 -15.82
CA LEU A 670 20.05 -19.94 -15.78
C LEU A 670 19.66 -21.38 -15.49
N ILE A 671 19.39 -21.68 -14.22
CA ILE A 671 19.05 -23.03 -13.76
C ILE A 671 17.65 -23.46 -14.19
N ASP A 672 17.44 -24.77 -14.37
CA ASP A 672 16.14 -25.36 -14.72
C ASP A 672 15.47 -26.05 -13.52
N ASN A 673 16.28 -26.43 -12.54
CA ASN A 673 15.83 -27.06 -11.30
C ASN A 673 16.69 -26.58 -10.13
N PRO A 674 16.13 -26.43 -8.90
CA PRO A 674 16.94 -26.09 -7.73
C PRO A 674 18.13 -27.03 -7.51
N LYS A 675 18.03 -28.30 -7.92
CA LYS A 675 19.13 -29.28 -7.85
C LYS A 675 20.34 -28.91 -8.70
N ASP A 676 20.18 -28.10 -9.75
CA ASP A 676 21.30 -27.60 -10.55
C ASP A 676 22.25 -26.77 -9.68
N ALA A 677 21.71 -26.08 -8.67
CA ALA A 677 22.43 -25.25 -7.71
C ALA A 677 22.68 -25.96 -6.36
N GLY A 678 22.45 -27.28 -6.27
CA GLY A 678 22.61 -28.06 -5.03
C GLY A 678 21.37 -28.11 -4.12
N GLY A 679 20.27 -27.45 -4.50
CA GLY A 679 19.04 -27.36 -3.69
C GLY A 679 19.09 -26.24 -2.66
N LEU A 680 18.05 -26.16 -1.82
CA LEU A 680 18.02 -25.21 -0.71
C LEU A 680 19.16 -25.54 0.26
N GLU A 681 19.96 -24.54 0.59
CA GLU A 681 20.99 -24.66 1.62
C GLU A 681 20.35 -24.95 3.00
N ASP A 682 21.18 -25.34 3.97
CA ASP A 682 20.68 -25.64 5.31
C ASP A 682 20.20 -24.36 6.03
N PHE A 683 18.99 -24.44 6.59
CA PHE A 683 18.31 -23.42 7.38
C PHE A 683 17.84 -24.08 8.68
N PRO A 684 18.72 -24.22 9.68
CA PRO A 684 18.38 -24.89 10.92
C PRO A 684 17.26 -24.14 11.66
N GLU A 685 16.40 -24.90 12.34
CA GLU A 685 15.40 -24.34 13.24
C GLU A 685 16.09 -23.74 14.47
N VAL A 686 15.93 -22.43 14.65
CA VAL A 686 16.51 -21.70 15.79
C VAL A 686 15.41 -20.96 16.50
N HIS A 687 15.33 -21.12 17.82
CA HIS A 687 14.38 -20.39 18.68
C HIS A 687 15.09 -19.28 19.46
N ARG A 688 14.40 -18.16 19.63
CA ARG A 688 14.82 -17.11 20.57
C ARG A 688 14.83 -17.66 21.99
N ALA A 689 15.77 -17.20 22.80
CA ALA A 689 15.79 -17.52 24.22
C ALA A 689 14.60 -16.83 24.91
N SER A 690 14.03 -17.44 25.95
CA SER A 690 12.94 -16.84 26.74
C SER A 690 13.35 -15.55 27.48
N THR A 691 14.64 -15.22 27.51
CA THR A 691 15.20 -13.98 28.07
C THR A 691 15.48 -12.93 27.00
N TRP A 692 15.09 -13.17 25.75
CA TRP A 692 15.29 -12.21 24.67
C TRP A 692 14.24 -11.10 24.71
N ASP A 693 13.00 -11.47 24.99
CA ASP A 693 11.77 -10.65 25.07
C ASP A 693 10.95 -11.27 26.21
N ALA A 694 11.28 -10.87 27.45
CA ALA A 694 10.78 -11.52 28.66
C ALA A 694 9.40 -10.98 29.09
N ASP A 695 9.05 -9.77 28.68
CA ASP A 695 7.73 -9.17 28.91
C ASP A 695 6.73 -9.38 27.75
N ASP A 696 7.17 -10.05 26.68
CA ASP A 696 6.39 -10.54 25.54
C ASP A 696 5.74 -9.41 24.72
N ASP A 697 6.42 -8.27 24.62
CA ASP A 697 5.96 -7.11 23.88
C ASP A 697 6.44 -7.07 22.41
N GLY A 698 7.29 -8.04 22.02
CA GLY A 698 7.87 -8.16 20.67
C GLY A 698 9.15 -7.37 20.44
N ILE A 699 9.62 -6.66 21.47
CA ILE A 699 10.88 -5.94 21.50
C ILE A 699 11.85 -6.76 22.34
N ALA A 700 13.14 -6.69 22.00
CA ALA A 700 14.13 -7.36 22.83
C ALA A 700 14.42 -6.55 24.09
N ASP A 701 14.54 -7.17 25.27
CA ASP A 701 14.73 -6.48 26.57
C ASP A 701 15.91 -5.50 26.57
N TRP A 702 16.95 -5.76 25.76
CA TRP A 702 18.11 -4.86 25.64
C TRP A 702 17.81 -3.55 24.91
N TRP A 703 16.68 -3.46 24.22
CA TRP A 703 16.17 -2.25 23.58
C TRP A 703 15.30 -1.42 24.54
N ASP A 704 14.85 -1.98 25.66
CA ASP A 704 13.94 -1.30 26.58
C ASP A 704 14.48 0.05 27.04
N GLY A 705 13.59 1.05 27.07
CA GLY A 705 13.94 2.45 27.35
C GLY A 705 14.57 3.19 26.17
N SER A 706 14.79 2.55 25.02
CA SER A 706 15.14 3.22 23.77
C SER A 706 13.93 3.90 23.13
N THR A 707 14.19 4.80 22.19
CA THR A 707 13.14 5.53 21.46
C THR A 707 12.96 5.00 20.03
N GLY A 708 11.79 5.26 19.44
CA GLY A 708 11.54 5.03 18.02
C GLY A 708 12.36 5.93 17.08
N GLY A 709 12.84 7.06 17.59
CA GLY A 709 13.13 8.24 16.77
C GLY A 709 11.89 9.11 16.56
N GLU A 710 12.04 10.24 15.88
CA GLU A 710 10.92 11.17 15.64
C GLU A 710 9.82 10.53 14.79
N GLY A 711 8.58 10.56 15.28
CA GLY A 711 7.39 10.04 14.60
C GLY A 711 7.20 8.51 14.62
N TYR A 712 8.09 7.76 15.27
CA TYR A 712 8.05 6.29 15.33
C TYR A 712 7.75 5.77 16.73
N THR A 713 7.01 4.67 16.82
CA THR A 713 6.83 3.91 18.06
C THR A 713 8.13 3.19 18.48
N VAL A 714 8.21 2.74 19.74
CA VAL A 714 9.41 2.04 20.25
C VAL A 714 9.72 0.79 19.42
N ILE A 715 8.70 -0.01 19.10
CA ILE A 715 8.88 -1.20 18.25
C ILE A 715 9.32 -0.85 16.84
N GLU A 716 8.84 0.24 16.24
CA GLU A 716 9.33 0.68 14.93
C GLU A 716 10.81 1.08 14.96
N GLY A 717 11.27 1.71 16.05
CA GLY A 717 12.70 1.97 16.27
C GLY A 717 13.52 0.70 16.37
N TYR A 718 13.03 -0.29 17.12
CA TYR A 718 13.64 -1.61 17.25
C TYR A 718 13.72 -2.31 15.88
N LEU A 719 12.62 -2.35 15.14
CA LEU A 719 12.56 -2.93 13.80
C LEU A 719 13.47 -2.22 12.79
N ALA A 720 13.63 -0.89 12.91
CA ALA A 720 14.56 -0.12 12.10
C ALA A 720 16.01 -0.46 12.45
N PHE A 721 16.36 -0.60 13.73
CA PHE A 721 17.69 -1.05 14.15
C PHE A 721 17.99 -2.46 13.63
N MET A 722 17.06 -3.40 13.80
CA MET A 722 17.23 -4.79 13.37
C MET A 722 17.32 -4.94 11.85
N ALA A 723 16.83 -3.97 11.08
CA ALA A 723 16.86 -4.02 9.61
C ALA A 723 18.16 -3.45 9.00
N GLU A 724 18.89 -2.63 9.75
CA GLU A 724 20.20 -2.14 9.35
C GLU A 724 21.30 -3.14 9.75
N PRO A 725 22.48 -3.11 9.11
CA PRO A 725 23.63 -3.86 9.58
C PRO A 725 23.93 -3.55 11.05
N HIS A 726 24.01 -4.57 11.89
CA HIS A 726 24.24 -4.41 13.32
C HIS A 726 25.06 -5.55 13.93
N SER A 727 25.58 -5.31 15.13
CA SER A 727 26.27 -6.32 15.95
C SER A 727 25.85 -6.23 17.41
N PHE A 728 26.06 -7.34 18.13
CA PHE A 728 25.82 -7.46 19.56
C PHE A 728 27.15 -7.69 20.30
N VAL A 729 27.32 -7.09 21.47
CA VAL A 729 28.53 -7.27 22.29
C VAL A 729 28.24 -7.12 23.78
N GLU A 730 28.98 -7.84 24.60
CA GLU A 730 28.93 -7.70 26.06
C GLU A 730 29.52 -6.36 26.52
N PRO A 731 29.06 -5.79 27.65
CA PRO A 731 29.77 -4.70 28.31
C PRO A 731 31.23 -5.07 28.59
N SER A 732 32.15 -4.13 28.32
CA SER A 732 33.61 -4.38 28.36
C SER A 732 34.14 -5.42 27.36
N GLY A 733 33.29 -5.94 26.47
CA GLY A 733 33.68 -6.83 25.38
C GLY A 733 34.22 -6.07 24.17
N SER A 734 34.75 -6.82 23.21
CA SER A 734 35.19 -6.27 21.91
C SER A 734 34.73 -7.16 20.77
N LEU A 735 34.42 -6.57 19.62
CA LEU A 735 34.03 -7.28 18.41
C LEU A 735 34.76 -6.73 17.18
N LYS A 736 34.99 -7.59 16.19
CA LYS A 736 35.52 -7.21 14.88
C LYS A 736 34.36 -7.07 13.90
N ILE A 737 34.25 -5.91 13.28
CA ILE A 737 33.29 -5.63 12.22
C ILE A 737 34.02 -5.74 10.88
N ASP A 738 33.53 -6.59 10.00
CA ASP A 738 33.97 -6.61 8.59
C ASP A 738 33.22 -5.55 7.80
N LEU A 739 33.87 -4.41 7.59
CA LEU A 739 33.33 -3.30 6.80
C LEU A 739 33.30 -3.62 5.31
N GLY A 740 34.11 -4.58 4.84
CA GLY A 740 34.17 -4.98 3.43
C GLY A 740 32.85 -5.53 2.92
N VAL A 741 32.13 -6.27 3.77
CA VAL A 741 30.79 -6.81 3.45
C VAL A 741 29.77 -5.70 3.18
N LEU A 742 29.93 -4.53 3.81
CA LEU A 742 29.04 -3.38 3.64
C LEU A 742 29.31 -2.59 2.35
N ALA A 743 30.35 -2.95 1.62
CA ALA A 743 30.82 -2.24 0.44
C ALA A 743 31.16 -3.23 -0.69
N ALA A 744 30.45 -4.35 -0.78
CA ALA A 744 30.73 -5.43 -1.73
C ALA A 744 30.77 -4.94 -3.20
N GLY A 745 29.98 -3.92 -3.54
CA GLY A 745 29.96 -3.30 -4.87
C GLY A 745 31.06 -2.26 -5.12
N PHE A 746 31.76 -1.80 -4.09
CA PHE A 746 32.78 -0.75 -4.20
C PHE A 746 34.15 -1.34 -4.52
N ASN A 747 34.91 -0.64 -5.36
CA ASN A 747 36.20 -1.15 -5.84
C ASN A 747 37.36 -0.60 -4.99
N LYS A 748 38.04 -1.50 -4.26
CA LYS A 748 39.08 -1.15 -3.26
C LYS A 748 38.61 -0.08 -2.27
N PRO A 749 37.52 -0.35 -1.51
CA PRO A 749 36.97 0.63 -0.59
C PRO A 749 37.92 0.93 0.57
N SER A 750 37.89 2.18 1.01
CA SER A 750 38.45 2.68 2.25
C SER A 750 37.33 3.14 3.17
N PHE A 751 37.58 3.11 4.48
CA PHE A 751 36.52 3.30 5.47
C PHE A 751 36.89 4.32 6.54
N THR A 752 35.93 5.16 6.89
CA THR A 752 35.96 5.98 8.10
C THR A 752 34.73 5.66 8.93
N VAL A 753 34.90 5.55 10.25
CA VAL A 753 33.78 5.27 11.17
C VAL A 753 33.69 6.35 12.24
N THR A 754 32.49 6.90 12.41
CA THR A 754 32.19 7.93 13.41
C THR A 754 30.96 7.54 14.25
N GLY A 755 30.72 8.25 15.35
CA GLY A 755 29.52 8.06 16.18
C GLY A 755 29.67 7.14 17.39
N ALA A 756 30.84 6.53 17.60
CA ALA A 756 31.11 5.69 18.77
C ALA A 756 31.06 6.52 20.07
N LYS A 757 30.10 6.22 20.95
CA LYS A 757 29.88 6.95 22.21
C LYS A 757 29.97 6.03 23.42
N LEU A 758 29.37 4.83 23.34
CA LEU A 758 29.35 3.80 24.38
C LEU A 758 30.62 2.95 24.38
N GLY A 759 31.56 3.22 23.46
CA GLY A 759 32.82 2.50 23.33
C GLY A 759 33.90 3.30 22.63
N SER A 760 34.88 2.59 22.08
CA SER A 760 35.91 3.13 21.18
C SER A 760 36.04 2.24 19.94
N ILE A 761 36.31 2.84 18.80
CA ILE A 761 36.47 2.14 17.52
C ILE A 761 37.81 2.46 16.88
N LYS A 762 38.48 1.44 16.35
CA LYS A 762 39.71 1.58 15.55
C LYS A 762 39.52 0.86 14.22
N VAL A 763 39.72 1.58 13.12
CA VAL A 763 39.65 1.05 11.76
C VAL A 763 41.06 0.70 11.27
N ASP A 764 41.22 -0.50 10.72
CA ASP A 764 42.45 -0.97 10.07
C ASP A 764 42.07 -1.75 8.80
N GLY A 765 42.28 -1.12 7.64
CA GLY A 765 41.79 -1.63 6.36
C GLY A 765 40.27 -1.76 6.34
N SER A 766 39.77 -2.96 6.02
CA SER A 766 38.33 -3.28 6.03
C SER A 766 37.81 -3.78 7.38
N ILE A 767 38.64 -3.81 8.43
CA ILE A 767 38.23 -4.29 9.75
C ILE A 767 38.12 -3.11 10.71
N ALA A 768 36.98 -2.99 11.40
CA ALA A 768 36.87 -2.13 12.58
C ALA A 768 36.86 -2.96 13.86
N LEU A 769 37.76 -2.65 14.79
CA LEU A 769 37.74 -3.19 16.15
C LEU A 769 36.96 -2.23 17.03
N TYR A 770 35.77 -2.66 17.47
CA TYR A 770 34.96 -1.95 18.45
C TYR A 770 35.19 -2.54 19.84
N SER A 771 35.39 -1.68 20.84
CA SER A 771 35.53 -2.05 22.26
C SER A 771 34.46 -1.31 23.07
N ALA A 772 33.53 -2.07 23.64
CA ALA A 772 32.43 -1.55 24.43
C ALA A 772 32.91 -1.08 25.81
N ARG A 773 32.28 -0.04 26.36
CA ARG A 773 32.50 0.44 27.74
C ARG A 773 31.22 0.37 28.55
N GLU A 774 30.12 0.86 27.99
CA GLU A 774 28.83 0.98 28.67
C GLU A 774 27.74 0.23 27.91
N ALA A 775 26.76 -0.30 28.64
CA ALA A 775 25.58 -0.92 28.04
C ALA A 775 24.70 0.14 27.35
N GLY A 776 23.96 -0.29 26.33
CA GLY A 776 23.04 0.54 25.56
C GLY A 776 23.14 0.30 24.06
N VAL A 777 22.38 1.08 23.31
CA VAL A 777 22.35 1.02 21.84
C VAL A 777 23.06 2.25 21.28
N GLU A 778 24.01 2.04 20.38
CA GLU A 778 24.62 3.11 19.60
C GLU A 778 24.49 2.87 18.09
N ARG A 779 24.54 3.98 17.33
CA ARG A 779 24.52 3.99 15.87
C ARG A 779 25.78 4.67 15.36
N LEU A 780 26.61 3.89 14.68
CA LEU A 780 27.78 4.36 13.97
C LEU A 780 27.39 4.86 12.57
N GLN A 781 28.22 5.74 12.02
CA GLN A 781 28.18 6.13 10.61
C GLN A 781 29.46 5.62 9.94
N ILE A 782 29.30 4.76 8.95
CA ILE A 782 30.37 4.17 8.15
C ILE A 782 30.41 4.89 6.81
N THR A 783 31.44 5.70 6.59
CA THR A 783 31.72 6.31 5.30
C THR A 783 32.59 5.37 4.48
N VAL A 784 32.10 4.97 3.32
CA VAL A 784 32.80 4.17 2.31
C VAL A 784 33.27 5.11 1.21
N VAL A 785 34.56 5.07 0.87
CA VAL A 785 35.13 5.79 -0.28
C VAL A 785 35.95 4.82 -1.12
N ASP A 786 35.69 4.74 -2.42
CA ASP A 786 36.42 3.86 -3.33
C ASP A 786 37.42 4.59 -4.23
N GLU A 787 38.19 3.85 -5.04
CA GLU A 787 39.25 4.43 -5.88
C GLU A 787 38.75 5.39 -6.99
N SER A 788 37.43 5.44 -7.22
CA SER A 788 36.79 6.38 -8.13
C SER A 788 36.23 7.63 -7.42
N GLU A 789 36.57 7.83 -6.15
CA GLU A 789 36.09 8.92 -5.28
C GLU A 789 34.55 8.91 -5.09
N SER A 790 33.90 7.76 -5.32
CA SER A 790 32.52 7.56 -4.91
C SER A 790 32.44 7.45 -3.40
N GLU A 791 31.52 8.19 -2.80
CA GLU A 791 31.27 8.21 -1.36
C GLU A 791 29.85 7.74 -1.05
N TRP A 792 29.74 6.88 -0.03
CA TRP A 792 28.47 6.47 0.55
C TRP A 792 28.56 6.32 2.06
N VAL A 793 27.60 6.89 2.78
CA VAL A 793 27.51 6.80 4.25
C VAL A 793 26.39 5.84 4.63
N ARG A 794 26.71 4.87 5.48
CA ARG A 794 25.77 3.85 5.97
C ARG A 794 25.66 3.87 7.49
N PRO A 795 24.45 3.70 8.05
CA PRO A 795 24.31 3.43 9.47
C PRO A 795 24.82 2.02 9.81
N TYR A 796 25.34 1.86 11.03
CA TYR A 796 25.64 0.55 11.60
C TYR A 796 25.28 0.52 13.08
N GLY A 797 24.47 -0.44 13.50
CA GLY A 797 24.01 -0.59 14.88
C GLY A 797 24.98 -1.37 15.75
N ILE A 798 25.15 -0.94 17.00
CA ILE A 798 25.77 -1.77 18.04
C ILE A 798 24.87 -1.77 19.26
N ALA A 799 24.46 -2.96 19.69
CA ALA A 799 23.77 -3.15 20.95
C ALA A 799 24.74 -3.81 21.96
N VAL A 800 25.00 -3.08 23.04
CA VAL A 800 25.85 -3.50 24.15
C VAL A 800 24.97 -3.93 25.32
N TYR A 801 24.89 -5.22 25.62
CA TYR A 801 24.03 -5.72 26.70
C TYR A 801 24.56 -7.03 27.30
N ALA A 802 24.11 -7.37 28.50
CA ALA A 802 24.55 -8.58 29.19
C ALA A 802 23.89 -9.84 28.62
N GLY A 803 24.63 -10.94 28.52
CA GLY A 803 24.08 -12.23 28.09
C GLY A 803 24.04 -12.41 26.57
N VAL A 804 24.88 -11.67 25.82
CA VAL A 804 25.12 -11.92 24.39
C VAL A 804 25.74 -13.30 24.24
N LYS A 805 24.91 -14.28 23.89
CA LYS A 805 25.42 -15.53 23.35
C LYS A 805 25.93 -15.21 21.96
N GLN A 806 27.24 -15.26 21.74
CA GLN A 806 27.81 -15.23 20.39
C GLN A 806 27.20 -16.41 19.61
N SER A 807 26.16 -16.14 18.82
CA SER A 807 25.68 -17.09 17.83
C SER A 807 26.76 -17.17 16.76
N MET A 808 27.45 -18.31 16.72
CA MET A 808 28.38 -18.66 15.63
C MET A 808 27.66 -18.75 14.30
#